data_AF-A0A9D6F5X0-F1
#
_entry.id   AF-A0A9D6F5X0-F1
#
_cell.length_a   1.000
_cell.length_b   1.000
_cell.length_c   1.000
_cell.angle_alpha   90.00
_cell.angle_beta   90.00
_cell.angle_gamma   90.00
#
_symmetry.space_group_name_H-M   'P 1'
#
loop_
_entity.id
_entity.type
_entity.pdbx_description
1 polymer ?
#
loop_
_entity_poly.entity_id
_entity_poly.type
_entity_poly.pdbx_seq_one_letter_code
_entity_poly.pdbx_strand_id
1 'polypeptide(L)'
;MWSFWVLWSIGFVLASTGPSVLAQSKPPTREFAYQVRWAGELKNVMMKGDLNGVINLKAVAKLPNMYAVGALEGLEGEVTIVDSAASVARVQEGKVVVNKTAQEKACVLVYAQVKHWTETPLPKTTGSLDELESFVVETAKKEGIDVSRPFPFLVKGKVREAKYHVLRHPGPLKGIDDLHGKAKVFFTIKDSPVDLVGFYSDQHLGIFTCGGNLHVHVRSADGKASGHLDEVVLGSKMRLYLPAAMNQEPKGVSPKPGAKKSIEPDVELELTAAPDELPLFKGKKTPVWRFQGKVIKGRKDALSNGEGYLGPTIRLNRGERVRIHFVNKLDEPSIIHWHGLVVPDSADGMPRSAIKPGERFTYDFTVKNSAGTYPYHPHPHMRTGPQVYSGLAGVMIIRDPEHDKIGLPTGEQDLCVVVQDKRVNADNRFIHAQHMMDQMIGVVGPTIMVNGRPDASFRIERRPYRLRLVNASNARIYKLAWSDGSPMHVIGTDGGLLAGDEGPQKRPFVVLGPFERVELWEDFSSRKRGAEISLVSEKFTLKMGMGGMGGMKGMMPGMMMGMSLGGEKLQIARLAIQDGDPHPGVLPKLPGTKPNLAKTDREIRTTIGFRMMRGFLNGRTFKENDLTLEELLTTNDPVTWTFDNASEMGMQMPHPIHIHGVQFRVIERKGNGAGDLAKGVIDDGWKDTVLVFAGETVKFHVRPTQRGMFIYHCHNLEHEDMGMMRNFLVAGQ
;
A
#
# COMPACT_ATOMS: atom_id res chain seq x y z
N MET A 1 62.24 -16.66 14.34
CA MET A 1 62.35 -17.34 13.03
C MET A 1 61.28 -16.67 12.15
N TRP A 2 61.66 -15.78 11.23
CA TRP A 2 62.18 -16.08 9.87
C TRP A 2 61.12 -16.82 9.03
N SER A 3 60.38 -16.13 8.14
CA SER A 3 60.67 -15.93 6.68
C SER A 3 60.18 -17.13 5.83
N PHE A 4 59.78 -17.04 4.55
CA PHE A 4 60.15 -16.15 3.43
C PHE A 4 59.00 -15.91 2.40
N TRP A 5 59.24 -15.05 1.39
CA TRP A 5 58.43 -14.81 0.17
C TRP A 5 59.06 -15.43 -1.10
N VAL A 6 58.23 -15.87 -2.07
CA VAL A 6 58.45 -15.91 -3.56
C VAL A 6 57.05 -15.99 -4.22
N LEU A 7 56.56 -15.22 -5.20
CA LEU A 7 57.02 -14.06 -6.01
C LEU A 7 57.74 -14.31 -7.37
N TRP A 8 56.97 -14.48 -8.45
CA TRP A 8 57.27 -14.12 -9.86
C TRP A 8 56.00 -13.49 -10.49
N SER A 9 55.94 -12.36 -11.22
CA SER A 9 56.81 -11.72 -12.24
C SER A 9 56.55 -12.22 -13.67
N ILE A 10 56.45 -11.41 -14.74
CA ILE A 10 56.24 -9.95 -14.94
C ILE A 10 55.78 -9.76 -16.42
N GLY A 11 55.12 -8.67 -16.82
CA GLY A 11 54.85 -8.39 -18.24
C GLY A 11 54.10 -7.09 -18.54
N PHE A 12 54.81 -6.06 -19.02
CA PHE A 12 54.28 -4.71 -19.30
C PHE A 12 54.76 -4.23 -20.67
N VAL A 13 53.85 -3.71 -21.51
CA VAL A 13 54.16 -2.87 -22.70
C VAL A 13 53.10 -1.77 -22.80
N LEU A 14 53.44 -0.62 -23.39
CA LEU A 14 52.74 0.66 -23.26
C LEU A 14 52.44 1.32 -24.62
N ALA A 15 51.44 2.22 -24.64
CA ALA A 15 51.24 3.33 -25.60
C ALA A 15 50.81 2.93 -27.05
N SER A 16 50.20 3.79 -27.90
CA SER A 16 49.69 5.17 -27.74
C SER A 16 48.63 5.56 -28.80
N THR A 17 47.69 6.44 -28.41
CA THR A 17 47.03 7.53 -29.21
C THR A 17 46.42 7.29 -30.61
N GLY A 18 45.16 7.73 -30.80
CA GLY A 18 44.58 8.08 -32.11
C GLY A 18 43.04 8.06 -32.16
N PRO A 19 42.34 9.16 -32.52
CA PRO A 19 40.87 9.21 -32.55
C PRO A 19 40.27 9.11 -33.97
N SER A 20 39.09 8.48 -34.10
CA SER A 20 38.25 8.55 -35.31
C SER A 20 36.74 8.41 -34.99
N VAL A 21 35.88 8.96 -35.85
CA VAL A 21 34.48 9.31 -35.55
C VAL A 21 33.47 8.41 -36.28
N LEU A 22 32.34 8.14 -35.61
CA LEU A 22 31.04 7.61 -36.10
C LEU A 22 31.02 6.44 -37.11
N ALA A 23 30.47 5.32 -36.64
CA ALA A 23 29.46 4.57 -37.41
C ALA A 23 28.43 3.95 -36.45
N GLN A 24 27.16 4.37 -36.52
CA GLN A 24 26.09 3.71 -35.77
C GLN A 24 25.62 2.46 -36.51
N SER A 25 25.66 1.30 -35.86
CA SER A 25 24.87 0.13 -36.26
C SER A 25 24.07 -0.35 -35.05
N LYS A 26 22.74 -0.48 -35.19
CA LYS A 26 21.86 -0.91 -34.11
C LYS A 26 21.99 -2.42 -33.89
N PRO A 27 22.35 -2.91 -32.68
CA PRO A 27 22.16 -4.31 -32.32
C PRO A 27 20.65 -4.62 -32.20
N PRO A 28 20.22 -5.87 -32.44
CA PRO A 28 18.82 -6.17 -32.73
C PRO A 28 17.90 -6.13 -31.50
N THR A 29 16.63 -5.85 -31.77
CA THR A 29 15.50 -6.17 -30.89
C THR A 29 15.49 -7.66 -30.58
N ARG A 30 15.46 -8.04 -29.30
CA ARG A 30 15.07 -9.40 -28.90
C ARG A 30 13.56 -9.55 -29.11
N GLU A 31 13.17 -10.11 -30.25
CA GLU A 31 11.82 -10.64 -30.41
C GLU A 31 11.62 -11.85 -29.47
N PHE A 32 10.40 -11.98 -28.99
CA PHE A 32 9.95 -13.12 -28.20
C PHE A 32 9.18 -14.05 -29.14
N ALA A 33 9.24 -15.37 -28.92
CA ALA A 33 8.61 -16.37 -29.80
C ALA A 33 7.06 -16.36 -29.78
N TYR A 34 6.46 -15.39 -29.09
CA TYR A 34 5.03 -15.11 -28.97
C TYR A 34 4.84 -13.62 -28.68
N GLN A 35 3.64 -13.10 -28.94
CA GLN A 35 3.18 -11.80 -28.47
C GLN A 35 1.75 -11.95 -27.95
N VAL A 36 1.50 -11.62 -26.68
CA VAL A 36 0.13 -11.45 -26.18
C VAL A 36 -0.43 -10.14 -26.73
N ARG A 37 -1.65 -10.22 -27.24
CA ARG A 37 -2.47 -9.10 -27.69
C ARG A 37 -3.85 -9.25 -27.07
N TRP A 38 -4.59 -8.17 -27.00
CA TRP A 38 -6.00 -8.19 -26.61
C TRP A 38 -6.81 -7.26 -27.52
N ALA A 39 -8.13 -7.41 -27.46
CA ALA A 39 -9.09 -6.49 -28.05
C ALA A 39 -10.30 -6.38 -27.12
N GLY A 40 -10.74 -5.16 -26.86
CA GLY A 40 -11.70 -4.87 -25.78
C GLY A 40 -11.07 -4.98 -24.41
N GLU A 41 -11.81 -4.56 -23.39
CA GLU A 41 -11.35 -4.56 -22.01
C GLU A 41 -12.50 -4.94 -21.07
N LEU A 42 -12.23 -5.79 -20.08
CA LEU A 42 -13.23 -6.14 -19.06
C LEU A 42 -13.77 -4.90 -18.35
N LYS A 43 -12.96 -3.85 -18.13
CA LYS A 43 -13.40 -2.57 -17.56
C LYS A 43 -14.49 -1.91 -18.42
N ASN A 44 -14.45 -2.01 -19.76
CA ASN A 44 -15.50 -1.41 -20.60
C ASN A 44 -16.79 -2.25 -20.59
N VAL A 45 -16.69 -3.58 -20.65
CA VAL A 45 -17.83 -4.49 -20.48
C VAL A 45 -18.51 -4.27 -19.12
N MET A 46 -17.73 -4.31 -18.03
CA MET A 46 -18.24 -4.31 -16.66
C MET A 46 -18.70 -2.93 -16.18
N MET A 47 -18.00 -1.84 -16.55
CA MET A 47 -18.30 -0.49 -16.07
C MET A 47 -19.25 0.29 -16.98
N LYS A 48 -19.19 0.08 -18.30
CA LYS A 48 -19.91 0.89 -19.29
C LYS A 48 -21.07 0.13 -19.95
N GLY A 49 -21.18 -1.18 -19.71
CA GLY A 49 -22.09 -2.05 -20.47
C GLY A 49 -21.72 -2.12 -21.96
N ASP A 50 -20.45 -1.90 -22.31
CA ASP A 50 -19.99 -1.95 -23.69
C ASP A 50 -19.83 -3.40 -24.15
N LEU A 51 -20.94 -3.99 -24.60
CA LEU A 51 -21.01 -5.39 -25.02
C LEU A 51 -20.74 -5.56 -26.53
N ASN A 52 -20.29 -4.52 -27.23
CA ASN A 52 -20.08 -4.53 -28.68
C ASN A 52 -18.93 -5.45 -29.09
N GLY A 53 -19.06 -6.12 -30.23
CA GLY A 53 -18.07 -7.05 -30.74
C GLY A 53 -16.88 -6.35 -31.40
N VAL A 54 -15.89 -5.96 -30.59
CA VAL A 54 -14.67 -5.25 -31.00
C VAL A 54 -13.70 -6.09 -31.84
N ILE A 55 -13.80 -7.42 -31.84
CA ILE A 55 -12.96 -8.30 -32.66
C ILE A 55 -13.75 -9.47 -33.25
N ASN A 56 -13.51 -9.76 -34.53
CA ASN A 56 -14.12 -10.89 -35.23
C ASN A 56 -13.24 -12.14 -35.13
N LEU A 57 -13.79 -13.25 -34.63
CA LEU A 57 -13.03 -14.48 -34.37
C LEU A 57 -12.49 -15.13 -35.65
N LYS A 58 -13.09 -14.87 -36.82
CA LYS A 58 -12.70 -15.41 -38.14
C LYS A 58 -11.35 -14.90 -38.60
N ALA A 59 -10.92 -13.73 -38.12
CA ALA A 59 -9.58 -13.21 -38.34
C ALA A 59 -8.56 -13.88 -37.41
N VAL A 60 -8.92 -14.08 -36.14
CA VAL A 60 -8.03 -14.63 -35.10
C VAL A 60 -7.79 -16.13 -35.30
N ALA A 61 -8.84 -16.93 -35.47
CA ALA A 61 -8.76 -18.38 -35.61
C ALA A 61 -8.09 -18.85 -36.92
N LYS A 62 -7.92 -17.98 -37.92
CA LYS A 62 -7.17 -18.27 -39.16
C LYS A 62 -5.65 -18.23 -38.97
N LEU A 63 -5.17 -17.59 -37.90
CA LEU A 63 -3.74 -17.47 -37.62
C LEU A 63 -3.23 -18.80 -37.02
N PRO A 64 -2.04 -19.30 -37.42
CA PRO A 64 -1.56 -20.62 -37.02
C PRO A 64 -1.00 -20.63 -35.58
N ASN A 65 -1.13 -21.76 -34.89
CA ASN A 65 -0.72 -21.94 -33.48
C ASN A 65 -1.38 -20.90 -32.55
N MET A 66 -2.65 -20.55 -32.80
CA MET A 66 -3.35 -19.49 -32.08
C MET A 66 -3.99 -20.00 -30.79
N TYR A 67 -3.82 -19.26 -29.71
CA TYR A 67 -4.45 -19.49 -28.41
C TYR A 67 -5.18 -18.23 -27.99
N ALA A 68 -6.42 -18.34 -27.53
CA ALA A 68 -7.22 -17.18 -27.12
C ALA A 68 -8.32 -17.55 -26.11
N VAL A 69 -8.68 -16.59 -25.26
CA VAL A 69 -9.79 -16.70 -24.29
C VAL A 69 -10.53 -15.36 -24.19
N GLY A 70 -11.84 -15.40 -23.99
CA GLY A 70 -12.66 -14.19 -23.89
C GLY A 70 -14.17 -14.40 -24.05
N ALA A 71 -14.92 -13.31 -23.88
CA ALA A 71 -16.38 -13.28 -23.87
C ALA A 71 -16.94 -12.81 -25.22
N LEU A 72 -18.06 -13.39 -25.65
CA LEU A 72 -18.74 -13.02 -26.90
C LEU A 72 -19.40 -11.63 -26.82
N GLU A 73 -19.59 -11.02 -27.99
CA GLU A 73 -20.51 -9.89 -28.19
C GLU A 73 -21.87 -10.16 -27.51
N GLY A 74 -22.44 -9.13 -26.87
CA GLY A 74 -23.69 -9.24 -26.10
C GLY A 74 -23.61 -10.05 -24.79
N LEU A 75 -22.42 -10.59 -24.44
CA LEU A 75 -22.23 -11.63 -23.40
C LEU A 75 -23.05 -12.89 -23.68
N GLU A 76 -23.20 -13.25 -24.95
CA GLU A 76 -24.00 -14.42 -25.38
C GLU A 76 -23.25 -15.75 -25.30
N GLY A 77 -22.09 -15.80 -24.65
CA GLY A 77 -21.27 -17.00 -24.49
C GLY A 77 -19.79 -16.70 -24.26
N GLU A 78 -19.00 -17.78 -24.28
CA GLU A 78 -17.54 -17.75 -24.14
C GLU A 78 -16.86 -18.27 -25.41
N VAL A 79 -15.66 -17.78 -25.71
CA VAL A 79 -14.75 -18.33 -26.71
C VAL A 79 -13.47 -18.83 -26.07
N THR A 80 -13.06 -20.04 -26.49
CA THR A 80 -11.76 -20.62 -26.19
C THR A 80 -11.14 -21.11 -27.51
N ILE A 81 -10.00 -20.57 -27.91
CA ILE A 81 -9.22 -21.03 -29.07
C ILE A 81 -7.98 -21.74 -28.53
N VAL A 82 -7.74 -22.96 -29.01
CA VAL A 82 -6.57 -23.76 -28.64
C VAL A 82 -5.99 -24.37 -29.91
N ASP A 83 -4.75 -24.03 -30.23
CA ASP A 83 -4.08 -24.41 -31.46
C ASP A 83 -4.93 -24.12 -32.73
N SER A 84 -5.39 -22.88 -32.82
CA SER A 84 -6.29 -22.34 -33.86
C SER A 84 -7.70 -22.96 -33.90
N ALA A 85 -7.96 -24.06 -33.21
CA ALA A 85 -9.27 -24.69 -33.10
C ALA A 85 -10.17 -23.93 -32.10
N ALA A 86 -11.06 -23.09 -32.63
CA ALA A 86 -12.04 -22.34 -31.86
C ALA A 86 -13.15 -23.23 -31.29
N SER A 87 -13.54 -22.95 -30.05
CA SER A 87 -14.65 -23.56 -29.32
C SER A 87 -15.49 -22.44 -28.72
N VAL A 88 -16.71 -22.27 -29.25
CA VAL A 88 -17.67 -21.26 -28.80
C VAL A 88 -18.71 -21.95 -27.92
N ALA A 89 -18.73 -21.62 -26.64
CA ALA A 89 -19.68 -22.15 -25.67
C ALA A 89 -20.85 -21.18 -25.48
N ARG A 90 -22.08 -21.69 -25.53
CA ARG A 90 -23.31 -20.94 -25.21
C ARG A 90 -24.19 -21.72 -24.25
N VAL A 91 -25.08 -21.01 -23.54
CA VAL A 91 -26.11 -21.63 -22.69
C VAL A 91 -27.39 -21.82 -23.49
N GLN A 92 -27.84 -23.06 -23.66
CA GLN A 92 -29.12 -23.42 -24.28
C GLN A 92 -29.89 -24.35 -23.34
N GLU A 93 -31.14 -24.04 -23.02
CA GLU A 93 -31.99 -24.83 -22.10
C GLU A 93 -31.33 -25.19 -20.75
N GLY A 94 -30.50 -24.28 -20.22
CA GLY A 94 -29.75 -24.49 -18.97
C GLY A 94 -28.53 -25.42 -19.10
N LYS A 95 -28.18 -25.87 -20.31
CA LYS A 95 -27.01 -26.71 -20.62
C LYS A 95 -25.97 -25.91 -21.39
N VAL A 96 -24.71 -26.32 -21.30
CA VAL A 96 -23.66 -25.84 -22.21
C VAL A 96 -23.82 -26.52 -23.58
N VAL A 97 -23.66 -25.75 -24.65
CA VAL A 97 -23.53 -26.23 -26.03
C VAL A 97 -22.28 -25.61 -26.62
N VAL A 98 -21.35 -26.44 -27.11
CA VAL A 98 -20.06 -26.00 -27.67
C VAL A 98 -20.03 -26.21 -29.18
N ASN A 99 -20.01 -25.10 -29.92
CA ASN A 99 -19.90 -25.09 -31.38
C ASN A 99 -18.44 -24.86 -31.80
N LYS A 100 -17.95 -25.70 -32.72
CA LYS A 100 -16.61 -25.57 -33.33
C LYS A 100 -16.64 -24.55 -34.47
N THR A 101 -16.90 -23.29 -34.12
CA THR A 101 -17.10 -22.16 -35.04
C THR A 101 -16.21 -20.97 -34.66
N ALA A 102 -15.94 -20.11 -35.63
CA ALA A 102 -15.22 -18.85 -35.47
C ALA A 102 -15.89 -17.70 -36.26
N GLN A 103 -17.20 -17.76 -36.53
CA GLN A 103 -17.89 -16.67 -37.26
C GLN A 103 -18.32 -15.50 -36.35
N GLU A 104 -18.32 -15.70 -35.04
CA GLU A 104 -18.80 -14.73 -34.02
C GLU A 104 -17.86 -13.52 -33.86
N LYS A 105 -18.31 -12.53 -33.08
CA LYS A 105 -17.45 -11.48 -32.50
C LYS A 105 -17.30 -11.66 -30.99
N ALA A 106 -16.21 -11.14 -30.43
CA ALA A 106 -15.97 -11.04 -29.01
C ALA A 106 -15.94 -9.57 -28.57
N CYS A 107 -16.48 -9.27 -27.39
CA CYS A 107 -16.40 -7.94 -26.76
C CYS A 107 -15.12 -7.79 -25.92
N VAL A 108 -14.55 -8.90 -25.43
CA VAL A 108 -13.19 -8.98 -24.87
C VAL A 108 -12.54 -10.27 -25.36
N LEU A 109 -11.31 -10.18 -25.84
CA LEU A 109 -10.48 -11.34 -26.20
C LEU A 109 -9.02 -11.05 -25.90
N VAL A 110 -8.35 -11.93 -25.16
CA VAL A 110 -6.88 -11.98 -25.07
C VAL A 110 -6.36 -13.18 -25.86
N TYR A 111 -5.30 -12.99 -26.64
CA TYR A 111 -4.82 -13.96 -27.62
C TYR A 111 -3.32 -13.89 -27.90
N ALA A 112 -2.72 -15.01 -28.31
CA ALA A 112 -1.32 -15.11 -28.72
C ALA A 112 -1.10 -16.26 -29.72
N GLN A 113 -0.19 -16.07 -30.67
CA GLN A 113 0.40 -17.19 -31.42
C GLN A 113 1.55 -17.78 -30.62
N VAL A 114 1.57 -19.09 -30.38
CA VAL A 114 2.64 -19.80 -29.66
C VAL A 114 3.06 -21.04 -30.43
N LYS A 115 4.16 -20.93 -31.19
CA LYS A 115 4.62 -21.99 -32.10
C LYS A 115 5.28 -23.16 -31.38
N HIS A 116 5.89 -22.93 -30.21
CA HIS A 116 6.68 -23.92 -29.48
C HIS A 116 6.42 -23.84 -27.98
N TRP A 117 6.22 -25.00 -27.35
CA TRP A 117 5.87 -25.15 -25.94
C TRP A 117 6.90 -26.03 -25.22
N THR A 118 7.39 -25.57 -24.07
CA THR A 118 8.20 -26.34 -23.11
C THR A 118 7.27 -27.01 -22.09
N GLU A 119 7.41 -28.32 -21.88
CA GLU A 119 6.57 -29.10 -20.96
C GLU A 119 7.21 -29.26 -19.58
N THR A 120 6.44 -29.05 -18.51
CA THR A 120 6.87 -29.31 -17.11
C THR A 120 5.75 -30.06 -16.36
N PRO A 121 6.05 -31.18 -15.66
CA PRO A 121 5.06 -31.87 -14.84
C PRO A 121 4.57 -30.99 -13.66
N LEU A 122 3.26 -30.96 -13.42
CA LEU A 122 2.70 -30.33 -12.22
C LEU A 122 2.94 -31.23 -10.98
N PRO A 123 3.26 -30.65 -9.81
CA PRO A 123 3.40 -31.41 -8.56
C PRO A 123 2.08 -32.04 -8.13
N LYS A 124 2.15 -33.10 -7.32
CA LYS A 124 1.00 -33.97 -6.99
C LYS A 124 -0.09 -33.31 -6.12
N THR A 125 0.11 -32.10 -5.64
CA THR A 125 -0.62 -31.49 -4.52
C THR A 125 -1.48 -30.28 -4.88
N THR A 126 -1.45 -29.79 -6.12
CA THR A 126 -2.12 -28.52 -6.48
C THR A 126 -3.65 -28.66 -6.51
N GLY A 127 -4.32 -27.93 -5.62
CA GLY A 127 -5.76 -27.98 -5.36
C GLY A 127 -6.52 -26.67 -5.55
N SER A 128 -5.86 -25.56 -5.92
CA SER A 128 -6.52 -24.28 -6.23
C SER A 128 -5.97 -23.58 -7.49
N LEU A 129 -6.61 -22.48 -7.89
CA LEU A 129 -6.09 -21.57 -8.92
C LEU A 129 -4.87 -20.77 -8.46
N ASP A 130 -4.77 -20.39 -7.19
CA ASP A 130 -3.67 -19.58 -6.65
C ASP A 130 -2.37 -20.38 -6.58
N GLU A 131 -2.47 -21.68 -6.24
CA GLU A 131 -1.35 -22.62 -6.32
C GLU A 131 -0.91 -22.86 -7.77
N LEU A 132 -1.86 -22.87 -8.71
CA LEU A 132 -1.56 -22.93 -10.14
C LEU A 132 -0.88 -21.63 -10.63
N GLU A 133 -1.35 -20.45 -10.24
CA GLU A 133 -0.71 -19.16 -10.55
C GLU A 133 0.72 -19.14 -10.03
N SER A 134 0.91 -19.51 -8.76
CA SER A 134 2.22 -19.59 -8.10
C SER A 134 3.18 -20.50 -8.87
N PHE A 135 2.74 -21.70 -9.25
CA PHE A 135 3.55 -22.65 -10.02
C PHE A 135 3.82 -22.19 -11.46
N VAL A 136 2.86 -21.56 -12.13
CA VAL A 136 3.01 -20.96 -13.47
C VAL A 136 4.07 -19.86 -13.43
N VAL A 137 3.99 -18.94 -12.47
CA VAL A 137 4.93 -17.82 -12.30
C VAL A 137 6.33 -18.30 -11.91
N GLU A 138 6.43 -19.27 -10.99
CA GLU A 138 7.72 -19.87 -10.64
C GLU A 138 8.38 -20.58 -11.82
N THR A 139 7.62 -21.35 -12.58
CA THR A 139 8.16 -22.11 -13.74
C THR A 139 8.52 -21.16 -14.88
N ALA A 140 7.71 -20.12 -15.12
CA ALA A 140 8.04 -19.06 -16.07
C ALA A 140 9.37 -18.35 -15.71
N LYS A 141 9.59 -18.01 -14.44
CA LYS A 141 10.87 -17.45 -13.97
C LYS A 141 12.05 -18.41 -14.18
N LYS A 142 11.85 -19.72 -13.96
CA LYS A 142 12.89 -20.77 -14.15
C LYS A 142 13.24 -20.97 -15.64
N GLU A 143 12.24 -20.93 -16.53
CA GLU A 143 12.41 -21.00 -17.99
C GLU A 143 12.84 -19.66 -18.64
N GLY A 144 13.11 -18.62 -17.84
CA GLY A 144 13.61 -17.34 -18.33
C GLY A 144 12.58 -16.42 -18.98
N ILE A 145 11.28 -16.65 -18.75
CA ILE A 145 10.19 -15.79 -19.19
C ILE A 145 10.13 -14.53 -18.31
N ASP A 146 10.02 -13.37 -18.95
CA ASP A 146 9.82 -12.08 -18.29
C ASP A 146 8.37 -11.96 -17.79
N VAL A 147 8.16 -12.28 -16.52
CA VAL A 147 6.83 -12.27 -15.89
C VAL A 147 6.26 -10.86 -15.64
N SER A 148 7.01 -9.79 -15.86
CA SER A 148 6.47 -8.42 -15.85
C SER A 148 5.67 -8.08 -17.12
N ARG A 149 5.68 -9.02 -18.08
CA ARG A 149 4.99 -8.93 -19.36
C ARG A 149 3.96 -10.06 -19.46
N PRO A 150 2.82 -9.81 -20.13
CA PRO A 150 1.79 -10.83 -20.27
C PRO A 150 2.30 -12.03 -21.07
N PHE A 151 1.99 -13.25 -20.61
CA PHE A 151 2.36 -14.48 -21.32
C PHE A 151 1.24 -15.54 -21.27
N PRO A 152 1.08 -16.33 -22.36
CA PRO A 152 0.14 -17.44 -22.39
C PRO A 152 0.74 -18.70 -21.76
N PHE A 153 -0.11 -19.59 -21.26
CA PHE A 153 0.26 -20.93 -20.80
C PHE A 153 -0.87 -21.93 -21.09
N LEU A 154 -0.53 -23.22 -21.13
CA LEU A 154 -1.52 -24.31 -21.18
C LEU A 154 -1.30 -25.25 -20.00
N VAL A 155 -2.37 -25.83 -19.47
CA VAL A 155 -2.28 -27.02 -18.61
C VAL A 155 -3.08 -28.13 -19.25
N LYS A 156 -2.51 -29.33 -19.36
CA LYS A 156 -3.21 -30.49 -19.92
C LYS A 156 -3.16 -31.68 -18.99
N GLY A 157 -4.25 -32.46 -18.97
CA GLY A 157 -4.35 -33.72 -18.23
C GLY A 157 -5.74 -33.93 -17.67
N LYS A 158 -5.87 -34.85 -16.71
CA LYS A 158 -7.14 -35.14 -16.02
C LYS A 158 -7.31 -34.22 -14.82
N VAL A 159 -8.39 -33.43 -14.75
CA VAL A 159 -8.78 -32.75 -13.49
C VAL A 159 -9.56 -33.71 -12.60
N ARG A 160 -9.53 -33.47 -11.28
CA ARG A 160 -10.52 -34.07 -10.36
C ARG A 160 -11.85 -33.32 -10.49
N GLU A 161 -11.78 -32.00 -10.42
CA GLU A 161 -12.93 -31.11 -10.57
C GLU A 161 -12.49 -29.80 -11.23
N ALA A 162 -13.32 -29.25 -12.12
CA ALA A 162 -13.16 -27.90 -12.64
C ALA A 162 -14.55 -27.24 -12.72
N LYS A 163 -14.78 -26.18 -11.95
CA LYS A 163 -16.00 -25.37 -12.03
C LYS A 163 -15.74 -24.19 -12.96
N TYR A 164 -16.68 -23.94 -13.85
CA TYR A 164 -16.54 -22.93 -14.89
C TYR A 164 -17.90 -22.34 -15.23
N HIS A 165 -17.95 -21.11 -15.71
CA HIS A 165 -19.17 -20.51 -16.23
C HIS A 165 -19.15 -20.34 -17.75
N VAL A 166 -20.35 -20.21 -18.29
CA VAL A 166 -20.59 -19.68 -19.63
C VAL A 166 -21.52 -18.49 -19.47
N LEU A 167 -21.18 -17.37 -20.10
CA LEU A 167 -22.03 -16.19 -20.11
C LEU A 167 -23.32 -16.41 -20.92
N ARG A 168 -24.37 -15.71 -20.50
CA ARG A 168 -25.66 -15.57 -21.16
C ARG A 168 -26.07 -14.10 -21.10
N HIS A 169 -26.71 -13.60 -22.15
CA HIS A 169 -27.19 -12.23 -22.19
C HIS A 169 -28.05 -11.89 -20.95
N PRO A 170 -27.69 -10.87 -20.14
CA PRO A 170 -28.36 -10.57 -18.87
C PRO A 170 -29.71 -9.86 -19.05
N GLY A 171 -30.04 -9.40 -20.25
CA GLY A 171 -31.19 -8.53 -20.52
C GLY A 171 -30.90 -7.06 -20.15
N PRO A 172 -31.93 -6.22 -19.96
CA PRO A 172 -31.75 -4.81 -19.62
C PRO A 172 -31.14 -4.64 -18.22
N LEU A 173 -29.85 -4.27 -18.20
CA LEU A 173 -29.05 -4.07 -16.99
C LEU A 173 -29.58 -2.89 -16.15
N LYS A 174 -29.68 -3.09 -14.82
CA LYS A 174 -29.97 -2.01 -13.86
C LYS A 174 -28.77 -1.57 -13.01
N GLY A 175 -27.63 -2.25 -13.14
CA GLY A 175 -26.39 -1.99 -12.39
C GLY A 175 -25.37 -3.12 -12.60
N ILE A 176 -24.18 -3.00 -12.01
CA ILE A 176 -23.12 -4.03 -12.16
C ILE A 176 -23.46 -5.35 -11.45
N ASP A 177 -24.26 -5.31 -10.37
CA ASP A 177 -24.71 -6.50 -9.64
C ASP A 177 -25.51 -7.46 -10.53
N ASP A 178 -26.29 -6.92 -11.48
CA ASP A 178 -26.98 -7.71 -12.50
C ASP A 178 -26.01 -8.44 -13.43
N LEU A 179 -24.86 -7.84 -13.72
CA LEU A 179 -23.85 -8.42 -14.61
C LEU A 179 -23.18 -9.64 -13.97
N HIS A 180 -22.73 -9.51 -12.72
CA HIS A 180 -22.10 -10.63 -12.01
C HIS A 180 -23.11 -11.69 -11.55
N GLY A 181 -24.35 -11.29 -11.21
CA GLY A 181 -25.37 -12.18 -10.66
C GLY A 181 -26.28 -12.87 -11.68
N LYS A 182 -26.54 -12.28 -12.86
CA LYS A 182 -27.50 -12.81 -13.85
C LYS A 182 -26.86 -13.32 -15.15
N ALA A 183 -25.68 -12.83 -15.53
CA ALA A 183 -25.04 -13.24 -16.79
C ALA A 183 -24.32 -14.60 -16.71
N LYS A 184 -23.81 -14.99 -15.54
CA LYS A 184 -23.05 -16.24 -15.36
C LYS A 184 -23.96 -17.45 -15.17
N VAL A 185 -23.75 -18.51 -15.94
CA VAL A 185 -24.33 -19.85 -15.68
C VAL A 185 -23.19 -20.83 -15.42
N PHE A 186 -23.16 -21.41 -14.22
CA PHE A 186 -22.08 -22.27 -13.76
C PHE A 186 -22.32 -23.75 -14.09
N PHE A 187 -21.23 -24.44 -14.38
CA PHE A 187 -21.15 -25.84 -14.75
C PHE A 187 -19.94 -26.50 -14.05
N THR A 188 -19.81 -27.82 -14.14
CA THR A 188 -18.69 -28.54 -13.52
C THR A 188 -18.24 -29.74 -14.32
N ILE A 189 -16.94 -29.86 -14.56
CA ILE A 189 -16.30 -31.04 -15.15
C ILE A 189 -15.76 -31.93 -14.03
N LYS A 190 -16.39 -33.10 -13.89
CA LYS A 190 -16.00 -34.30 -13.10
C LYS A 190 -14.87 -35.11 -13.73
N ASP A 191 -13.77 -35.42 -13.05
CA ASP A 191 -12.89 -36.59 -13.34
C ASP A 191 -12.60 -36.83 -14.86
N SER A 192 -12.27 -35.78 -15.60
CA SER A 192 -12.17 -35.82 -17.08
C SER A 192 -10.89 -35.17 -17.62
N PRO A 193 -10.39 -35.58 -18.80
CA PRO A 193 -9.30 -34.89 -19.49
C PRO A 193 -9.73 -33.52 -20.02
N VAL A 194 -8.90 -32.50 -19.78
CA VAL A 194 -9.12 -31.12 -20.22
C VAL A 194 -7.82 -30.48 -20.76
N ASP A 195 -8.00 -29.51 -21.65
CA ASP A 195 -7.07 -28.40 -21.83
C ASP A 195 -7.55 -27.24 -20.94
N LEU A 196 -6.66 -26.66 -20.14
CA LEU A 196 -6.83 -25.31 -19.59
C LEU A 196 -5.95 -24.37 -20.44
N VAL A 197 -6.50 -23.28 -20.92
CA VAL A 197 -5.78 -22.24 -21.68
C VAL A 197 -5.83 -20.96 -20.88
N GLY A 198 -4.66 -20.42 -20.54
CA GLY A 198 -4.56 -19.27 -19.67
C GLY A 198 -3.60 -18.20 -20.15
N PHE A 199 -3.83 -16.99 -19.67
CA PHE A 199 -2.93 -15.85 -19.82
C PHE A 199 -2.63 -15.31 -18.43
N TYR A 200 -1.34 -15.18 -18.09
CA TYR A 200 -0.89 -14.51 -16.89
C TYR A 200 -0.55 -13.05 -17.19
N SER A 201 -0.97 -12.12 -16.33
CA SER A 201 -0.35 -10.80 -16.19
C SER A 201 -0.70 -10.10 -14.88
N ASP A 202 0.33 -9.72 -14.13
CA ASP A 202 0.30 -8.74 -13.01
C ASP A 202 0.04 -7.29 -13.46
N GLN A 203 -0.37 -7.08 -14.71
CA GLN A 203 -0.25 -5.81 -15.42
C GLN A 203 -1.54 -5.40 -16.17
N HIS A 204 -2.50 -6.33 -16.29
CA HIS A 204 -3.71 -6.20 -17.13
C HIS A 204 -4.99 -6.57 -16.36
N LEU A 205 -5.01 -6.31 -15.04
CA LEU A 205 -6.19 -6.46 -14.18
C LEU A 205 -7.28 -5.48 -14.63
N GLY A 206 -8.50 -6.00 -14.84
CA GLY A 206 -9.59 -5.24 -15.44
C GLY A 206 -9.44 -4.97 -16.94
N ILE A 207 -8.37 -5.44 -17.60
CA ILE A 207 -8.24 -5.40 -19.06
C ILE A 207 -8.62 -6.76 -19.64
N PHE A 208 -7.93 -7.83 -19.22
CA PHE A 208 -8.33 -9.21 -19.51
C PHE A 208 -8.24 -10.15 -18.30
N THR A 209 -7.47 -9.83 -17.26
CA THR A 209 -7.47 -10.61 -16.01
C THR A 209 -8.51 -10.07 -15.02
N CYS A 210 -9.08 -10.94 -14.19
CA CYS A 210 -10.17 -10.63 -13.27
C CYS A 210 -10.04 -11.45 -11.99
N GLY A 211 -10.14 -10.82 -10.82
CA GLY A 211 -10.02 -11.48 -9.51
C GLY A 211 -8.60 -11.93 -9.10
N GLY A 212 -7.72 -12.21 -10.06
CA GLY A 212 -6.30 -12.54 -9.86
C GLY A 212 -5.47 -12.15 -11.09
N ASN A 213 -4.22 -12.64 -11.19
CA ASN A 213 -3.34 -12.33 -12.33
C ASN A 213 -3.52 -13.31 -13.50
N LEU A 214 -4.44 -14.27 -13.39
CA LEU A 214 -4.81 -15.21 -14.45
C LEU A 214 -6.12 -14.83 -15.14
N HIS A 215 -6.20 -15.11 -16.45
CA HIS A 215 -7.46 -15.34 -17.16
C HIS A 215 -7.37 -16.74 -17.77
N VAL A 216 -8.19 -17.69 -17.30
CA VAL A 216 -8.14 -19.10 -17.72
C VAL A 216 -9.50 -19.57 -18.21
N HIS A 217 -9.54 -20.22 -19.37
CA HIS A 217 -10.70 -20.98 -19.82
C HIS A 217 -10.38 -22.48 -19.83
N VAL A 218 -11.40 -23.29 -19.60
CA VAL A 218 -11.35 -24.75 -19.71
C VAL A 218 -11.95 -25.21 -21.04
N ARG A 219 -11.44 -26.32 -21.56
CA ARG A 219 -12.04 -27.11 -22.65
C ARG A 219 -11.88 -28.60 -22.36
N SER A 220 -13.00 -29.33 -22.32
CA SER A 220 -13.00 -30.81 -22.27
C SER A 220 -12.38 -31.43 -23.53
N ALA A 221 -11.69 -32.56 -23.37
CA ALA A 221 -11.04 -33.25 -24.49
C ALA A 221 -12.03 -33.84 -25.51
N ASP A 222 -13.27 -34.12 -25.12
CA ASP A 222 -14.34 -34.53 -26.06
C ASP A 222 -15.00 -33.33 -26.76
N GLY A 223 -14.68 -32.11 -26.33
CA GLY A 223 -15.15 -30.85 -26.90
C GLY A 223 -16.59 -30.48 -26.57
N LYS A 224 -17.25 -31.15 -25.60
CA LYS A 224 -18.66 -30.86 -25.23
C LYS A 224 -18.83 -29.76 -24.18
N ALA A 225 -17.79 -29.49 -23.40
CA ALA A 225 -17.74 -28.44 -22.39
C ALA A 225 -16.56 -27.48 -22.63
N SER A 226 -16.83 -26.17 -22.55
CA SER A 226 -15.83 -25.09 -22.52
C SER A 226 -16.42 -23.83 -21.88
N GLY A 227 -15.58 -22.95 -21.34
CA GLY A 227 -15.98 -21.69 -20.72
C GLY A 227 -14.91 -21.15 -19.75
N HIS A 228 -15.20 -20.06 -19.06
CA HIS A 228 -14.29 -19.39 -18.14
C HIS A 228 -14.17 -20.15 -16.82
N LEU A 229 -12.95 -20.46 -16.37
CA LEU A 229 -12.66 -21.31 -15.20
C LEU A 229 -12.72 -20.49 -13.90
N ASP A 230 -13.65 -20.82 -12.99
CA ASP A 230 -13.79 -20.15 -11.68
C ASP A 230 -13.08 -20.90 -10.54
N GLU A 231 -13.03 -22.24 -10.58
CA GLU A 231 -12.29 -23.07 -9.61
C GLU A 231 -11.71 -24.32 -10.27
N VAL A 232 -10.55 -24.80 -9.80
CA VAL A 232 -9.97 -26.08 -10.27
C VAL A 232 -9.30 -26.88 -9.15
N VAL A 233 -9.57 -28.18 -9.13
CA VAL A 233 -8.84 -29.19 -8.36
C VAL A 233 -8.12 -30.09 -9.37
N LEU A 234 -6.81 -29.89 -9.52
CA LEU A 234 -6.00 -30.58 -10.51
C LEU A 234 -5.84 -32.07 -10.14
N GLY A 235 -5.70 -32.92 -11.15
CA GLY A 235 -5.50 -34.36 -10.96
C GLY A 235 -4.04 -34.77 -11.01
N SER A 236 -3.77 -36.01 -10.63
CA SER A 236 -2.42 -36.57 -10.72
C SER A 236 -1.92 -36.62 -12.18
N LYS A 237 -0.67 -36.23 -12.41
CA LYS A 237 0.01 -36.25 -13.73
C LYS A 237 -0.49 -35.22 -14.75
N MET A 238 -1.10 -34.11 -14.32
CA MET A 238 -1.26 -32.94 -15.20
C MET A 238 0.10 -32.30 -15.53
N ARG A 239 0.18 -31.57 -16.64
CA ARG A 239 1.42 -30.96 -17.15
C ARG A 239 1.17 -29.52 -17.55
N LEU A 240 2.07 -28.63 -17.14
CA LEU A 240 2.15 -27.23 -17.55
C LEU A 240 2.94 -27.13 -18.85
N TYR A 241 2.53 -26.22 -19.74
CA TYR A 241 3.21 -25.84 -20.96
C TYR A 241 3.43 -24.33 -20.96
N LEU A 242 4.68 -23.91 -21.18
CA LEU A 242 5.08 -22.51 -21.29
C LEU A 242 5.73 -22.23 -22.65
N PRO A 243 5.66 -21.01 -23.20
CA PRO A 243 6.28 -20.70 -24.49
C PRO A 243 7.79 -20.89 -24.45
N ALA A 244 8.35 -21.58 -25.44
CA ALA A 244 9.79 -21.82 -25.49
C ALA A 244 10.58 -20.52 -25.73
N ALA A 245 11.61 -20.27 -24.91
CA ALA A 245 12.59 -19.21 -25.16
C ALA A 245 13.39 -19.54 -26.44
N MET A 246 13.58 -18.55 -27.32
CA MET A 246 13.99 -18.78 -28.71
C MET A 246 15.45 -19.25 -28.91
N ASN A 247 16.21 -19.49 -27.83
CA ASN A 247 17.59 -19.99 -27.86
C ASN A 247 17.73 -21.25 -26.98
N GLN A 248 17.50 -22.44 -27.54
CA GLN A 248 18.05 -23.69 -27.03
C GLN A 248 18.60 -24.55 -28.17
N GLU A 249 19.93 -24.54 -28.31
CA GLU A 249 20.71 -25.58 -28.99
C GLU A 249 22.08 -25.73 -28.28
N PRO A 250 22.88 -26.78 -28.53
CA PRO A 250 23.45 -27.57 -27.45
C PRO A 250 24.66 -26.99 -26.68
N LYS A 251 24.86 -27.55 -25.48
CA LYS A 251 25.91 -27.21 -24.50
C LYS A 251 27.32 -27.35 -25.10
N GLY A 252 28.20 -26.34 -24.94
CA GLY A 252 29.63 -26.58 -25.24
C GLY A 252 30.65 -25.45 -25.36
N VAL A 253 30.46 -24.23 -24.81
CA VAL A 253 31.57 -23.24 -24.72
C VAL A 253 31.56 -22.51 -23.37
N SER A 254 32.74 -22.36 -22.75
CA SER A 254 32.93 -21.67 -21.47
C SER A 254 32.67 -20.15 -21.56
N PRO A 255 32.13 -19.50 -20.52
CA PRO A 255 31.72 -18.11 -20.59
C PRO A 255 32.91 -17.12 -20.61
N LYS A 256 32.74 -16.00 -21.33
CA LYS A 256 33.48 -14.76 -21.07
C LYS A 256 32.52 -13.68 -20.53
N PRO A 257 32.99 -12.74 -19.68
CA PRO A 257 32.10 -12.02 -18.77
C PRO A 257 31.34 -10.87 -19.45
N GLY A 258 30.04 -10.75 -19.18
CA GLY A 258 29.19 -9.73 -19.79
C GLY A 258 27.76 -9.69 -19.26
N ALA A 259 27.55 -9.99 -17.96
CA ALA A 259 26.22 -9.99 -17.36
C ALA A 259 25.62 -8.57 -17.38
N LYS A 260 24.51 -8.39 -18.12
CA LYS A 260 23.65 -7.20 -17.95
C LYS A 260 23.01 -7.30 -16.57
N LYS A 261 23.53 -6.53 -15.62
CA LYS A 261 23.09 -6.52 -14.22
C LYS A 261 21.57 -6.34 -14.13
N SER A 262 20.94 -7.08 -13.22
CA SER A 262 19.76 -6.58 -12.51
C SER A 262 20.12 -5.21 -11.93
N ILE A 263 19.34 -4.17 -12.19
CA ILE A 263 19.60 -2.83 -11.64
C ILE A 263 19.62 -2.95 -10.12
N GLU A 264 20.81 -2.83 -9.54
CA GLU A 264 21.01 -3.00 -8.11
C GLU A 264 20.35 -1.85 -7.34
N PRO A 265 19.88 -2.07 -6.11
CA PRO A 265 19.48 -0.97 -5.24
C PRO A 265 20.67 -0.08 -4.89
N ASP A 266 20.41 1.21 -4.68
CA ASP A 266 21.37 2.17 -4.12
C ASP A 266 21.49 1.95 -2.60
N VAL A 267 20.36 1.64 -1.96
CA VAL A 267 20.25 1.29 -0.53
C VAL A 267 19.52 -0.05 -0.39
N GLU A 268 20.16 -1.04 0.24
CA GLU A 268 19.58 -2.35 0.54
C GLU A 268 19.60 -2.56 2.06
N LEU A 269 18.43 -2.79 2.64
CA LEU A 269 18.22 -2.94 4.08
C LEU A 269 17.62 -4.30 4.41
N GLU A 270 17.82 -4.76 5.64
CA GLU A 270 16.98 -5.77 6.27
C GLU A 270 16.40 -5.21 7.57
N LEU A 271 15.10 -5.38 7.77
CA LEU A 271 14.37 -5.07 8.99
C LEU A 271 13.75 -6.36 9.52
N THR A 272 14.03 -6.70 10.78
CA THR A 272 13.43 -7.86 11.45
C THR A 272 12.45 -7.36 12.51
N ALA A 273 11.18 -7.77 12.45
CA ALA A 273 10.29 -7.62 13.61
C ALA A 273 10.54 -8.79 14.58
N ALA A 274 10.86 -8.48 15.84
CA ALA A 274 11.16 -9.49 16.86
C ALA A 274 10.77 -9.01 18.27
N PRO A 275 10.50 -9.92 19.22
CA PRO A 275 10.47 -9.62 20.64
C PRO A 275 11.84 -9.19 21.19
N ASP A 276 11.82 -8.30 22.18
CA ASP A 276 12.98 -7.80 22.94
C ASP A 276 12.53 -7.40 24.37
N GLU A 277 13.47 -7.15 25.28
CA GLU A 277 13.18 -6.68 26.63
C GLU A 277 14.08 -5.50 27.05
N LEU A 278 13.47 -4.35 27.34
CA LEU A 278 14.18 -3.11 27.66
C LEU A 278 13.87 -2.58 29.07
N PRO A 279 14.86 -2.02 29.80
CA PRO A 279 14.66 -1.41 31.11
C PRO A 279 14.04 0.00 30.97
N LEU A 280 12.80 0.09 30.50
CA LEU A 280 12.08 1.36 30.28
C LEU A 280 11.64 2.02 31.59
N PHE A 281 11.37 1.22 32.62
CA PHE A 281 10.92 1.65 33.95
C PHE A 281 11.77 0.96 35.03
N LYS A 282 11.70 1.46 36.28
CA LYS A 282 12.38 0.85 37.43
C LYS A 282 11.81 -0.54 37.73
N GLY A 283 12.67 -1.55 37.88
CA GLY A 283 12.27 -2.91 38.23
C GLY A 283 12.53 -3.92 37.11
N LYS A 284 11.53 -4.74 36.78
CA LYS A 284 11.59 -5.70 35.66
C LYS A 284 11.76 -4.95 34.33
N LYS A 285 12.42 -5.57 33.35
CA LYS A 285 12.40 -5.09 31.97
C LYS A 285 10.98 -5.15 31.41
N THR A 286 10.64 -4.21 30.53
CA THR A 286 9.41 -4.24 29.73
C THR A 286 9.61 -5.12 28.51
N PRO A 287 8.79 -6.18 28.32
CA PRO A 287 8.71 -6.89 27.05
C PRO A 287 8.13 -5.97 25.98
N VAL A 288 8.79 -5.90 24.82
CA VAL A 288 8.41 -5.07 23.67
C VAL A 288 8.61 -5.85 22.37
N TRP A 289 7.95 -5.42 21.30
CA TRP A 289 8.25 -5.84 19.93
C TRP A 289 8.95 -4.70 19.20
N ARG A 290 10.02 -5.00 18.45
CA ARG A 290 10.89 -4.00 17.82
C ARG A 290 11.21 -4.36 16.38
N PHE A 291 11.35 -3.34 15.54
CA PHE A 291 12.07 -3.48 14.28
C PHE A 291 13.58 -3.32 14.54
N GLN A 292 14.35 -4.38 14.29
CA GLN A 292 15.81 -4.36 14.32
C GLN A 292 16.33 -4.26 12.89
N GLY A 293 17.19 -3.28 12.61
CA GLY A 293 17.60 -2.96 11.24
C GLY A 293 19.11 -3.04 10.98
N LYS A 294 19.48 -3.47 9.77
CA LYS A 294 20.87 -3.43 9.27
C LYS A 294 20.91 -2.92 7.83
N VAL A 295 21.96 -2.17 7.50
CA VAL A 295 22.30 -1.83 6.11
C VAL A 295 23.06 -3.01 5.50
N ILE A 296 22.55 -3.57 4.40
CA ILE A 296 23.23 -4.58 3.58
C ILE A 296 24.11 -3.88 2.52
N LYS A 297 23.56 -2.84 1.86
CA LYS A 297 24.25 -2.05 0.84
C LYS A 297 23.84 -0.58 0.95
N GLY A 298 24.75 0.33 0.57
CA GLY A 298 24.49 1.77 0.45
C GLY A 298 25.13 2.60 1.55
N ARG A 299 24.58 3.80 1.78
CA ARG A 299 25.04 4.72 2.83
C ARG A 299 24.87 4.13 4.23
N LYS A 300 25.90 4.25 5.08
CA LYS A 300 25.84 3.82 6.49
C LYS A 300 24.84 4.63 7.32
N ASP A 301 24.62 5.91 7.01
CA ASP A 301 23.66 6.79 7.71
C ASP A 301 22.20 6.59 7.25
N ALA A 302 21.95 5.70 6.27
CA ALA A 302 20.62 5.35 5.81
C ALA A 302 19.77 4.63 6.87
N LEU A 303 20.37 4.24 8.01
CA LEU A 303 19.70 3.63 9.15
C LEU A 303 20.39 4.06 10.45
N SER A 304 19.64 4.56 11.44
CA SER A 304 20.15 4.81 12.80
C SER A 304 19.18 4.31 13.87
N ASN A 305 19.69 3.52 14.83
CA ASN A 305 18.91 3.08 15.98
C ASN A 305 18.75 4.23 17.00
N GLY A 306 17.61 4.24 17.71
CA GLY A 306 17.38 5.09 18.87
C GLY A 306 17.51 4.33 20.20
N GLU A 307 17.46 5.04 21.32
CA GLU A 307 17.59 4.45 22.68
C GLU A 307 16.28 3.85 23.24
N GLY A 308 15.16 3.96 22.52
CA GLY A 308 13.86 3.39 22.91
C GLY A 308 13.51 2.11 22.16
N TYR A 309 12.31 1.58 22.39
CA TYR A 309 11.86 0.34 21.72
C TYR A 309 11.60 0.52 20.21
N LEU A 310 11.32 1.73 19.74
CA LEU A 310 10.98 2.01 18.34
C LEU A 310 12.02 1.49 17.34
N GLY A 311 11.54 1.22 16.13
CA GLY A 311 12.37 0.89 14.98
C GLY A 311 13.33 2.01 14.60
N PRO A 312 14.45 1.69 13.91
CA PRO A 312 15.45 2.66 13.51
C PRO A 312 14.87 3.75 12.59
N THR A 313 15.46 4.95 12.68
CA THR A 313 15.23 6.00 11.69
C THR A 313 15.88 5.60 10.38
N ILE A 314 15.08 5.44 9.33
CA ILE A 314 15.55 5.19 7.96
C ILE A 314 15.78 6.55 7.28
N ARG A 315 16.87 6.73 6.52
CA ARG A 315 17.19 7.99 5.81
C ARG A 315 17.53 7.76 4.35
N LEU A 316 16.59 8.10 3.48
CA LEU A 316 16.70 7.91 2.04
C LEU A 316 16.69 9.26 1.33
N ASN A 317 17.37 9.35 0.20
CA ASN A 317 17.27 10.50 -0.69
C ASN A 317 16.21 10.22 -1.76
N ARG A 318 15.48 11.26 -2.16
CA ARG A 318 14.56 11.21 -3.29
C ARG A 318 15.29 10.76 -4.55
N GLY A 319 14.68 9.82 -5.29
CA GLY A 319 15.29 9.18 -6.46
C GLY A 319 16.14 7.94 -6.18
N GLU A 320 16.56 7.65 -4.94
CA GLU A 320 17.24 6.39 -4.62
C GLU A 320 16.32 5.20 -4.94
N ARG A 321 16.87 4.14 -5.57
CA ARG A 321 16.25 2.82 -5.63
C ARG A 321 16.59 2.07 -4.36
N VAL A 322 15.54 1.61 -3.68
CA VAL A 322 15.64 1.05 -2.34
C VAL A 322 15.05 -0.35 -2.33
N ARG A 323 15.78 -1.27 -1.72
CA ARG A 323 15.27 -2.61 -1.40
C ARG A 323 15.26 -2.81 0.11
N ILE A 324 14.13 -3.26 0.64
CA ILE A 324 14.00 -3.58 2.06
C ILE A 324 13.55 -5.03 2.17
N HIS A 325 14.29 -5.83 2.92
CA HIS A 325 13.88 -7.18 3.27
C HIS A 325 13.27 -7.18 4.66
N PHE A 326 11.97 -7.45 4.74
CA PHE A 326 11.30 -7.64 6.02
C PHE A 326 11.38 -9.11 6.42
N VAL A 327 11.78 -9.39 7.66
CA VAL A 327 11.82 -10.74 8.25
C VAL A 327 10.90 -10.75 9.46
N ASN A 328 9.92 -11.65 9.48
CA ASN A 328 9.01 -11.79 10.61
C ASN A 328 9.56 -12.83 11.61
N LYS A 329 9.86 -12.40 12.84
CA LYS A 329 10.19 -13.28 13.99
C LYS A 329 9.23 -13.07 15.17
N LEU A 330 8.04 -12.52 14.92
CA LEU A 330 6.92 -12.59 15.83
C LEU A 330 6.31 -14.00 15.79
N ASP A 331 5.40 -14.29 16.72
CA ASP A 331 4.57 -15.49 16.77
C ASP A 331 3.26 -15.36 15.96
N GLU A 332 3.01 -14.21 15.33
CA GLU A 332 1.85 -13.93 14.49
C GLU A 332 2.21 -13.29 13.12
N PRO A 333 1.28 -13.29 12.14
CA PRO A 333 1.53 -12.67 10.83
C PRO A 333 1.76 -11.16 10.89
N SER A 334 2.59 -10.65 9.98
CA SER A 334 2.93 -9.22 9.92
C SER A 334 3.33 -8.79 8.50
N ILE A 335 3.19 -7.51 8.20
CA ILE A 335 3.71 -6.83 7.00
C ILE A 335 3.96 -5.36 7.37
N ILE A 336 5.01 -4.72 6.87
CA ILE A 336 5.27 -3.28 7.09
C ILE A 336 4.54 -2.44 6.03
N HIS A 337 3.82 -1.42 6.44
CA HIS A 337 3.37 -0.32 5.60
C HIS A 337 4.28 0.92 5.75
N TRP A 338 4.52 1.61 4.65
CA TRP A 338 5.36 2.81 4.58
C TRP A 338 4.47 4.06 4.51
N HIS A 339 3.93 4.44 5.66
CA HIS A 339 2.89 5.47 5.82
C HIS A 339 3.19 6.75 5.03
N GLY A 340 2.34 7.04 4.04
CA GLY A 340 2.43 8.25 3.21
C GLY A 340 3.39 8.16 2.01
N LEU A 341 4.06 7.03 1.77
CA LEU A 341 4.85 6.84 0.56
C LEU A 341 3.99 6.54 -0.67
N VAL A 342 4.39 7.10 -1.81
CA VAL A 342 3.76 6.85 -3.12
C VAL A 342 4.53 5.73 -3.83
N VAL A 343 4.24 4.50 -3.42
CA VAL A 343 4.86 3.24 -3.91
C VAL A 343 3.87 2.36 -4.67
N PRO A 344 4.33 1.38 -5.48
CA PRO A 344 3.46 0.34 -6.04
C PRO A 344 2.80 -0.50 -4.94
N ASP A 345 1.62 -1.06 -5.19
CA ASP A 345 0.88 -1.90 -4.22
C ASP A 345 1.69 -3.10 -3.69
N SER A 346 2.45 -3.75 -4.58
CA SER A 346 3.43 -4.81 -4.27
C SER A 346 4.55 -4.39 -3.30
N ALA A 347 4.73 -3.09 -3.07
CA ALA A 347 5.66 -2.52 -2.10
C ALA A 347 4.97 -1.61 -1.05
N ASP A 348 3.65 -1.50 -1.05
CA ASP A 348 2.90 -0.60 -0.17
C ASP A 348 2.79 -1.15 1.26
N GLY A 349 2.62 -2.48 1.41
CA GLY A 349 2.40 -3.12 2.71
C GLY A 349 0.97 -3.59 2.97
N MET A 350 0.14 -3.67 1.93
CA MET A 350 -1.26 -4.15 1.96
C MET A 350 -1.47 -5.38 2.88
N PRO A 351 -2.58 -5.45 3.66
CA PRO A 351 -2.84 -6.55 4.60
C PRO A 351 -2.79 -7.96 3.99
N ARG A 352 -3.19 -8.12 2.72
CA ARG A 352 -3.10 -9.37 1.94
C ARG A 352 -1.67 -9.92 1.77
N SER A 353 -0.66 -9.09 2.00
CA SER A 353 0.76 -9.43 1.91
C SER A 353 1.35 -9.89 3.25
N ALA A 354 0.54 -10.05 4.30
CA ALA A 354 0.97 -10.48 5.63
C ALA A 354 1.71 -11.84 5.61
N ILE A 355 2.99 -11.81 5.96
CA ILE A 355 3.85 -12.99 6.03
C ILE A 355 3.82 -13.62 7.43
N LYS A 356 3.90 -14.95 7.48
CA LYS A 356 3.83 -15.76 8.70
C LYS A 356 5.11 -15.66 9.54
N PRO A 357 5.09 -16.11 10.80
CA PRO A 357 6.30 -16.35 11.59
C PRO A 357 7.38 -17.11 10.82
N GLY A 358 8.60 -16.57 10.81
CA GLY A 358 9.78 -17.12 10.13
C GLY A 358 9.92 -16.78 8.65
N GLU A 359 8.91 -16.20 7.99
CA GLU A 359 8.96 -15.85 6.57
C GLU A 359 9.68 -14.50 6.31
N ARG A 360 9.89 -14.18 5.02
CA ARG A 360 10.60 -12.97 4.54
C ARG A 360 9.86 -12.34 3.36
N PHE A 361 9.53 -11.05 3.47
CA PHE A 361 8.99 -10.23 2.37
C PHE A 361 10.11 -9.35 1.79
N THR A 362 10.00 -8.92 0.54
CA THR A 362 10.97 -8.01 -0.09
C THR A 362 10.27 -6.90 -0.85
N TYR A 363 10.47 -5.67 -0.38
CA TYR A 363 10.04 -4.43 -1.02
C TYR A 363 11.13 -3.95 -1.97
N ASP A 364 10.78 -3.51 -3.19
CA ASP A 364 11.71 -2.94 -4.16
C ASP A 364 11.01 -1.76 -4.85
N PHE A 365 11.47 -0.52 -4.59
CA PHE A 365 10.84 0.69 -5.09
C PHE A 365 11.85 1.84 -5.29
N THR A 366 11.40 2.92 -5.93
CA THR A 366 12.16 4.18 -6.04
C THR A 366 11.46 5.25 -5.20
N VAL A 367 12.23 6.02 -4.42
CA VAL A 367 11.68 7.08 -3.57
C VAL A 367 11.17 8.25 -4.44
N LYS A 368 9.84 8.40 -4.55
CA LYS A 368 9.20 9.48 -5.33
C LYS A 368 8.88 10.72 -4.49
N ASN A 369 8.56 10.49 -3.22
CA ASN A 369 8.13 11.48 -2.23
C ASN A 369 9.09 12.67 -2.08
N SER A 370 8.52 13.84 -1.80
CA SER A 370 9.26 15.04 -1.37
C SER A 370 9.90 14.84 0.00
N ALA A 371 10.95 15.59 0.31
CA ALA A 371 11.59 15.55 1.64
C ALA A 371 10.60 15.86 2.76
N GLY A 372 10.58 15.02 3.80
CA GLY A 372 9.56 15.02 4.83
C GLY A 372 9.68 13.83 5.79
N THR A 373 8.69 13.66 6.66
CA THR A 373 8.68 12.68 7.74
C THR A 373 7.54 11.67 7.55
N TYR A 374 7.91 10.42 7.26
CA TYR A 374 6.99 9.34 6.89
C TYR A 374 7.15 8.18 7.90
N PRO A 375 6.17 7.90 8.77
CA PRO A 375 6.26 6.76 9.68
C PRO A 375 6.26 5.42 8.93
N TYR A 376 6.66 4.35 9.60
CA TYR A 376 6.42 2.99 9.13
C TYR A 376 5.98 2.10 10.29
N HIS A 377 5.01 1.24 10.04
CA HIS A 377 4.35 0.41 11.05
C HIS A 377 3.82 -0.89 10.43
N PRO A 378 3.48 -1.91 11.23
CA PRO A 378 2.79 -3.08 10.71
C PRO A 378 1.38 -2.76 10.21
N HIS A 379 0.92 -3.47 9.18
CA HIS A 379 -0.44 -3.40 8.64
C HIS A 379 -1.12 -4.79 8.42
N PRO A 380 -0.95 -5.80 9.30
CA PRO A 380 -1.68 -7.07 9.18
C PRO A 380 -3.13 -6.94 9.64
N HIS A 381 -4.07 -7.48 8.86
CA HIS A 381 -5.50 -7.40 9.15
C HIS A 381 -5.85 -7.91 10.56
N MET A 382 -6.60 -7.10 11.33
CA MET A 382 -7.03 -7.36 12.71
C MET A 382 -5.92 -7.40 13.77
N ARG A 383 -4.66 -7.08 13.42
CA ARG A 383 -3.50 -7.10 14.33
C ARG A 383 -2.63 -5.83 14.29
N THR A 384 -3.01 -4.78 13.54
CA THR A 384 -2.24 -3.52 13.44
C THR A 384 -2.10 -2.86 14.81
N GLY A 385 -3.22 -2.63 15.51
CA GLY A 385 -3.26 -1.98 16.81
C GLY A 385 -2.41 -2.69 17.86
N PRO A 386 -2.58 -4.01 18.09
CA PRO A 386 -1.72 -4.81 18.98
C PRO A 386 -0.23 -4.75 18.65
N GLN A 387 0.16 -4.79 17.36
CA GLN A 387 1.56 -4.77 16.95
C GLN A 387 2.22 -3.40 17.17
N VAL A 388 1.55 -2.31 16.78
CA VAL A 388 1.99 -0.92 17.06
C VAL A 388 2.03 -0.68 18.57
N TYR A 389 1.06 -1.20 19.31
CA TYR A 389 1.01 -1.05 20.77
C TYR A 389 2.18 -1.75 21.47
N SER A 390 2.57 -2.93 20.98
CA SER A 390 3.69 -3.71 21.51
C SER A 390 5.07 -3.08 21.23
N GLY A 391 5.15 -2.15 20.27
CA GLY A 391 6.33 -1.30 20.03
C GLY A 391 6.74 -1.14 18.56
N LEU A 392 6.06 -1.82 17.63
CA LEU A 392 6.42 -1.81 16.21
C LEU A 392 5.95 -0.53 15.52
N ALA A 393 6.74 0.53 15.64
CA ALA A 393 6.68 1.72 14.80
C ALA A 393 8.09 2.29 14.61
N GLY A 394 8.31 2.99 13.51
CA GLY A 394 9.55 3.72 13.22
C GLY A 394 9.29 4.90 12.29
N VAL A 395 10.35 5.60 11.89
CA VAL A 395 10.25 6.78 11.00
C VAL A 395 11.26 6.68 9.87
N MET A 396 10.80 7.01 8.67
CA MET A 396 11.59 7.25 7.48
C MET A 396 11.65 8.75 7.21
N ILE A 397 12.85 9.31 7.18
CA ILE A 397 13.09 10.70 6.76
C ILE A 397 13.54 10.65 5.30
N ILE A 398 12.75 11.26 4.42
CA ILE A 398 13.17 11.49 3.04
C ILE A 398 13.92 12.84 2.99
N ARG A 399 15.09 12.84 2.35
CA ARG A 399 15.86 14.04 1.99
C ARG A 399 15.71 14.34 0.50
N ASP A 400 15.87 15.60 0.14
CA ASP A 400 15.93 16.08 -1.23
C ASP A 400 17.07 17.12 -1.26
N PRO A 401 18.17 16.90 -2.01
CA PRO A 401 19.33 17.79 -2.00
C PRO A 401 19.04 19.24 -2.41
N GLU A 402 17.91 19.51 -3.06
CA GLU A 402 17.45 20.88 -3.33
C GLU A 402 16.84 21.54 -2.09
N HIS A 403 16.24 20.77 -1.18
CA HIS A 403 15.73 21.27 0.10
C HIS A 403 16.85 21.48 1.13
N ASP A 404 17.94 20.71 1.10
CA ASP A 404 19.07 20.91 2.02
C ASP A 404 19.72 22.30 1.86
N LYS A 405 19.54 22.95 0.71
CA LYS A 405 20.01 24.32 0.40
C LYS A 405 19.26 25.44 1.14
N ILE A 406 18.08 25.17 1.72
CA ILE A 406 17.24 26.22 2.34
C ILE A 406 17.66 26.57 3.78
N GLY A 407 18.70 25.93 4.32
CA GLY A 407 19.24 26.28 5.64
C GLY A 407 18.37 25.86 6.82
N LEU A 408 17.55 24.82 6.67
CA LEU A 408 16.87 24.21 7.82
C LEU A 408 17.90 23.58 8.79
N PRO A 409 17.62 23.55 10.10
CA PRO A 409 18.47 22.85 11.07
C PRO A 409 18.65 21.37 10.72
N THR A 410 19.85 20.84 10.99
CA THR A 410 20.28 19.47 10.64
C THR A 410 21.08 18.82 11.77
N GLY A 411 21.38 17.52 11.65
CA GLY A 411 22.16 16.78 12.66
C GLY A 411 21.42 16.72 13.99
N GLU A 412 22.09 17.09 15.08
CA GLU A 412 21.51 17.14 16.43
C GLU A 412 20.40 18.19 16.59
N GLN A 413 20.27 19.12 15.61
CA GLN A 413 19.20 20.12 15.59
C GLN A 413 17.94 19.66 14.83
N ASP A 414 17.97 18.50 14.17
CA ASP A 414 16.83 17.90 13.46
C ASP A 414 16.24 16.75 14.29
N LEU A 415 15.45 17.12 15.31
CA LEU A 415 14.94 16.19 16.31
C LEU A 415 13.60 15.58 15.87
N CYS A 416 13.57 14.25 15.75
CA CYS A 416 12.31 13.53 15.64
C CYS A 416 11.70 13.30 17.03
N VAL A 417 10.38 13.51 17.14
CA VAL A 417 9.60 13.43 18.37
C VAL A 417 8.38 12.54 18.09
N VAL A 418 8.58 11.24 18.17
CA VAL A 418 7.54 10.23 17.97
C VAL A 418 6.81 10.00 19.29
N VAL A 419 5.56 10.46 19.38
CA VAL A 419 4.73 10.40 20.59
C VAL A 419 3.81 9.20 20.53
N GLN A 420 3.80 8.40 21.60
CA GLN A 420 2.84 7.32 21.86
C GLN A 420 2.32 7.41 23.29
N ASP A 421 1.14 6.87 23.57
CA ASP A 421 0.66 6.64 24.94
C ASP A 421 0.48 5.14 25.25
N LYS A 422 0.72 4.77 26.50
CA LYS A 422 0.69 3.38 27.00
C LYS A 422 -0.04 3.28 28.34
N ARG A 423 -0.59 2.10 28.61
CA ARG A 423 -0.97 1.62 29.95
C ARG A 423 0.12 0.64 30.38
N VAL A 424 0.66 0.83 31.58
CA VAL A 424 1.77 0.02 32.12
C VAL A 424 1.32 -0.57 33.45
N ASN A 425 1.49 -1.88 33.64
CA ASN A 425 1.16 -2.54 34.91
C ASN A 425 2.36 -2.55 35.88
N ALA A 426 2.14 -3.05 37.11
CA ALA A 426 3.18 -3.15 38.14
C ALA A 426 4.36 -4.09 37.79
N ASP A 427 4.23 -4.94 36.76
CA ASP A 427 5.30 -5.77 36.20
C ASP A 427 6.04 -5.08 35.03
N ASN A 428 5.83 -3.78 34.83
CA ASN A 428 6.36 -2.97 33.73
C ASN A 428 5.94 -3.46 32.33
N ARG A 429 4.83 -4.20 32.19
CA ARG A 429 4.30 -4.67 30.90
C ARG A 429 3.31 -3.67 30.30
N PHE A 430 3.33 -3.51 28.98
CA PHE A 430 2.30 -2.78 28.24
C PHE A 430 0.97 -3.56 28.22
N ILE A 431 -0.14 -2.86 28.43
CA ILE A 431 -1.49 -3.44 28.52
C ILE A 431 -2.39 -2.88 27.41
N HIS A 432 -2.57 -3.67 26.35
CA HIS A 432 -3.47 -3.38 25.23
C HIS A 432 -4.93 -3.79 25.56
N ALA A 433 -5.89 -3.24 24.80
CA ALA A 433 -7.35 -3.41 24.87
C ALA A 433 -7.88 -4.48 25.85
N GLN A 434 -8.44 -4.04 26.99
CA GLN A 434 -8.98 -4.91 28.04
C GLN A 434 -10.51 -4.96 28.05
N HIS A 435 -11.19 -3.92 27.54
CA HIS A 435 -12.63 -3.75 27.65
C HIS A 435 -13.25 -3.27 26.34
N MET A 436 -14.56 -3.51 26.14
CA MET A 436 -15.25 -3.13 24.90
C MET A 436 -15.27 -1.61 24.62
N MET A 437 -15.03 -0.77 25.64
CA MET A 437 -14.77 0.66 25.42
C MET A 437 -13.44 0.93 24.72
N ASP A 438 -12.40 0.13 24.95
CA ASP A 438 -11.11 0.29 24.26
C ASP A 438 -11.24 0.02 22.76
N GLN A 439 -12.17 -0.85 22.35
CA GLN A 439 -12.53 -1.03 20.94
C GLN A 439 -13.35 0.16 20.41
N MET A 440 -14.20 0.76 21.25
CA MET A 440 -15.12 1.83 20.84
C MET A 440 -14.49 3.22 20.72
N ILE A 441 -13.50 3.54 21.56
CA ILE A 441 -12.79 4.83 21.52
C ILE A 441 -11.32 4.70 21.13
N GLY A 442 -10.81 3.47 21.02
CA GLY A 442 -9.40 3.15 20.88
C GLY A 442 -8.62 3.11 22.19
N VAL A 443 -7.44 2.48 22.18
CA VAL A 443 -6.62 2.27 23.38
C VAL A 443 -5.88 3.56 23.74
N VAL A 444 -6.38 4.23 24.77
CA VAL A 444 -5.79 5.44 25.35
C VAL A 444 -5.22 5.14 26.75
N GLY A 445 -4.00 5.62 27.03
CA GLY A 445 -3.24 5.37 28.26
C GLY A 445 -2.68 6.64 28.92
N PRO A 446 -2.30 6.59 30.21
CA PRO A 446 -1.76 7.73 30.94
C PRO A 446 -0.24 7.92 30.76
N THR A 447 0.51 6.88 30.40
CA THR A 447 1.98 6.93 30.31
C THR A 447 2.38 7.39 28.93
N ILE A 448 2.84 8.63 28.79
CA ILE A 448 3.38 9.14 27.53
C ILE A 448 4.80 8.62 27.33
N MET A 449 5.05 8.11 26.11
CA MET A 449 6.32 7.65 25.61
C MET A 449 6.73 8.55 24.44
N VAL A 450 7.93 9.11 24.46
CA VAL A 450 8.51 9.83 23.32
C VAL A 450 9.76 9.10 22.87
N ASN A 451 9.85 8.86 21.56
CA ASN A 451 10.91 8.05 20.93
C ASN A 451 11.07 6.66 21.57
N GLY A 452 9.98 6.11 22.13
CA GLY A 452 9.95 4.82 22.82
C GLY A 452 10.52 4.82 24.25
N ARG A 453 10.57 5.97 24.94
CA ARG A 453 11.01 6.11 26.34
C ARG A 453 10.05 7.00 27.16
N PRO A 454 9.84 6.75 28.46
CA PRO A 454 9.07 7.65 29.33
C PRO A 454 9.91 8.87 29.74
N ASP A 455 9.25 9.86 30.36
CA ASP A 455 9.89 11.04 31.00
C ASP A 455 10.89 11.83 30.12
N ALA A 456 10.69 11.78 28.80
CA ALA A 456 11.65 12.27 27.82
C ALA A 456 12.10 13.72 28.07
N SER A 457 13.42 13.91 28.02
CA SER A 457 14.07 15.21 28.14
C SER A 457 15.11 15.37 27.02
N PHE A 458 15.00 16.46 26.26
CA PHE A 458 15.96 16.84 25.25
C PHE A 458 16.89 17.94 25.79
N ARG A 459 18.20 17.72 25.70
CA ARG A 459 19.21 18.75 25.98
C ARG A 459 19.33 19.62 24.74
N ILE A 460 18.85 20.86 24.78
CA ILE A 460 18.85 21.77 23.63
C ILE A 460 19.74 22.99 23.87
N GLU A 461 20.44 23.40 22.84
CA GLU A 461 21.28 24.59 22.82
C GLU A 461 20.45 25.84 22.51
N ARG A 462 21.02 27.03 22.73
CA ARG A 462 20.34 28.32 22.54
C ARG A 462 20.39 28.76 21.07
N ARG A 463 19.69 28.03 20.20
CA ARG A 463 19.68 28.19 18.73
C ARG A 463 18.43 27.59 18.08
N PRO A 464 18.26 27.67 16.74
CA PRO A 464 17.18 27.01 16.01
C PRO A 464 17.24 25.49 16.02
N TYR A 465 16.06 24.88 16.07
CA TYR A 465 15.82 23.44 15.92
C TYR A 465 14.69 23.19 14.92
N ARG A 466 14.78 22.06 14.21
CA ARG A 466 13.70 21.45 13.44
C ARG A 466 13.12 20.32 14.28
N LEU A 467 11.81 20.34 14.52
CA LEU A 467 11.13 19.33 15.33
C LEU A 467 10.13 18.57 14.46
N ARG A 468 10.39 17.28 14.21
CA ARG A 468 9.50 16.40 13.43
C ARG A 468 8.56 15.69 14.38
N LEU A 469 7.37 16.26 14.60
CA LEU A 469 6.36 15.72 15.50
C LEU A 469 5.57 14.63 14.76
N VAL A 470 5.54 13.42 15.32
CA VAL A 470 4.82 12.27 14.77
C VAL A 470 3.94 11.70 15.87
N ASN A 471 2.63 11.63 15.64
CA ASN A 471 1.75 10.88 16.51
C ASN A 471 1.72 9.41 16.08
N ALA A 472 2.34 8.50 16.84
CA ALA A 472 2.28 7.06 16.58
C ALA A 472 1.40 6.32 17.60
N SER A 473 0.47 7.03 18.25
CA SER A 473 -0.47 6.46 19.22
C SER A 473 -1.60 5.73 18.51
N ASN A 474 -2.14 4.67 19.12
CA ASN A 474 -3.22 3.88 18.52
C ASN A 474 -4.49 4.71 18.25
N ALA A 475 -4.82 5.65 19.15
CA ALA A 475 -6.08 6.39 19.11
C ALA A 475 -6.00 7.83 19.64
N ARG A 476 -5.05 8.15 20.52
CA ARG A 476 -4.98 9.46 21.19
C ARG A 476 -4.73 10.59 20.18
N ILE A 477 -5.60 11.60 20.24
CA ILE A 477 -5.41 12.92 19.62
C ILE A 477 -4.65 13.81 20.61
N TYR A 478 -3.72 14.64 20.12
CA TYR A 478 -2.97 15.60 20.94
C TYR A 478 -3.23 17.04 20.51
N LYS A 479 -3.20 17.96 21.48
CA LYS A 479 -3.28 19.42 21.30
C LYS A 479 -1.95 20.03 21.74
N LEU A 480 -0.93 19.84 20.92
CA LEU A 480 0.46 20.11 21.28
C LEU A 480 0.74 21.62 21.31
N ALA A 481 1.30 22.09 22.41
CA ALA A 481 1.67 23.49 22.64
C ALA A 481 2.96 23.59 23.47
N TRP A 482 3.56 24.78 23.49
CA TRP A 482 4.64 25.10 24.42
C TRP A 482 4.07 25.52 25.79
N SER A 483 4.67 25.03 26.88
CA SER A 483 4.20 25.23 28.26
C SER A 483 4.19 26.68 28.74
N ASP A 484 4.85 27.59 28.03
CA ASP A 484 4.88 29.04 28.27
C ASP A 484 3.85 29.82 27.43
N GLY A 485 3.04 29.13 26.61
CA GLY A 485 2.12 29.75 25.66
C GLY A 485 2.78 30.36 24.42
N SER A 486 4.07 30.09 24.17
CA SER A 486 4.74 30.58 22.96
C SER A 486 4.18 29.90 21.70
N PRO A 487 4.05 30.65 20.59
CA PRO A 487 3.47 30.13 19.35
C PRO A 487 4.45 29.21 18.62
N MET A 488 3.91 28.17 18.00
CA MET A 488 4.63 27.23 17.14
C MET A 488 4.70 27.73 15.69
N HIS A 489 5.74 27.34 14.96
CA HIS A 489 5.93 27.71 13.54
C HIS A 489 6.01 26.45 12.67
N VAL A 490 4.87 26.04 12.11
CA VAL A 490 4.76 24.86 11.24
C VAL A 490 5.41 25.15 9.88
N ILE A 491 6.36 24.32 9.47
CA ILE A 491 7.05 24.39 8.17
C ILE A 491 6.70 23.22 7.23
N GLY A 492 6.05 22.17 7.74
CA GLY A 492 5.66 21.00 6.96
C GLY A 492 4.57 20.16 7.61
N THR A 493 3.93 19.32 6.80
CA THR A 493 2.88 18.37 7.15
C THR A 493 3.25 16.96 6.63
N ASP A 494 2.33 16.00 6.68
CA ASP A 494 2.54 14.59 6.31
C ASP A 494 3.40 14.37 5.04
N GLY A 495 3.10 15.11 3.96
CA GLY A 495 3.75 15.00 2.65
C GLY A 495 5.01 15.88 2.47
N GLY A 496 5.55 16.45 3.54
CA GLY A 496 6.76 17.28 3.54
C GLY A 496 6.48 18.78 3.77
N LEU A 497 7.39 19.63 3.29
CA LEU A 497 7.31 21.08 3.53
C LEU A 497 6.06 21.72 2.90
N LEU A 498 5.55 22.76 3.57
CA LEU A 498 4.57 23.70 3.01
C LEU A 498 5.23 24.47 1.84
N ALA A 499 4.44 24.88 0.85
CA ALA A 499 5.00 25.64 -0.27
C ALA A 499 5.40 27.08 0.13
N GLY A 500 6.31 27.71 -0.63
CA GLY A 500 6.88 29.02 -0.32
C GLY A 500 5.91 30.20 -0.30
N ASP A 501 4.73 30.05 -0.90
CA ASP A 501 3.58 30.97 -0.91
C ASP A 501 2.51 30.62 0.14
N GLU A 502 2.48 29.37 0.63
CA GLU A 502 1.74 28.98 1.85
C GLU A 502 2.48 29.46 3.11
N GLY A 503 3.82 29.40 3.07
CA GLY A 503 4.74 29.91 4.09
C GLY A 503 4.73 29.13 5.42
N PRO A 504 5.66 29.45 6.33
CA PRO A 504 5.63 28.93 7.69
C PRO A 504 4.37 29.41 8.45
N GLN A 505 3.60 28.49 8.98
CA GLN A 505 2.32 28.79 9.64
C GLN A 505 2.48 28.93 11.15
N LYS A 506 2.32 30.16 11.63
CA LYS A 506 2.28 30.48 13.06
C LYS A 506 0.98 29.99 13.70
N ARG A 507 1.06 29.23 14.79
CA ARG A 507 -0.07 28.59 15.47
C ARG A 507 0.07 28.68 17.00
N PRO A 508 -1.01 28.83 17.78
CA PRO A 508 -0.95 28.83 19.25
C PRO A 508 -0.74 27.41 19.83
N PHE A 509 -1.14 26.40 19.08
CA PHE A 509 -0.96 24.97 19.33
C PHE A 509 -1.18 24.24 17.99
N VAL A 510 -0.74 23.00 17.87
CA VAL A 510 -1.03 22.12 16.72
C VAL A 510 -1.84 20.91 17.16
N VAL A 511 -2.69 20.40 16.29
CA VAL A 511 -3.51 19.21 16.55
C VAL A 511 -2.99 18.07 15.70
N LEU A 512 -2.77 16.90 16.32
CA LEU A 512 -2.40 15.68 15.63
C LEU A 512 -3.35 14.55 16.01
N GLY A 513 -4.13 14.06 15.05
CA GLY A 513 -4.69 12.71 15.11
C GLY A 513 -3.60 11.63 14.95
N PRO A 514 -3.91 10.36 15.23
CA PRO A 514 -3.04 9.23 14.92
C PRO A 514 -2.45 9.31 13.50
N PHE A 515 -1.13 9.11 13.43
CA PHE A 515 -0.25 9.09 12.24
C PHE A 515 -0.25 10.34 11.35
N GLU A 516 -0.87 11.44 11.79
CA GLU A 516 -0.55 12.79 11.28
C GLU A 516 0.83 13.26 11.74
N ARG A 517 1.47 14.11 10.92
CA ARG A 517 2.78 14.70 11.20
C ARG A 517 2.76 16.20 10.98
N VAL A 518 3.52 16.92 11.80
CA VAL A 518 3.94 18.29 11.51
C VAL A 518 5.44 18.45 11.76
N GLU A 519 6.08 19.25 10.92
CA GLU A 519 7.45 19.70 11.14
C GLU A 519 7.42 21.16 11.59
N LEU A 520 8.10 21.46 12.69
CA LEU A 520 8.23 22.81 13.24
C LEU A 520 9.66 23.35 13.05
N TRP A 521 9.79 24.67 12.99
CA TRP A 521 11.07 25.38 13.18
C TRP A 521 10.94 26.27 14.41
N GLU A 522 11.81 26.15 15.40
CA GLU A 522 11.73 26.94 16.64
C GLU A 522 13.12 27.44 17.06
N ASP A 523 13.25 28.75 17.36
CA ASP A 523 14.51 29.33 17.85
C ASP A 523 14.53 29.51 19.37
N PHE A 524 15.37 28.72 20.03
CA PHE A 524 15.58 28.76 21.47
C PHE A 524 16.68 29.74 21.91
N SER A 525 17.30 30.50 21.00
CA SER A 525 18.34 31.51 21.30
C SER A 525 17.91 32.54 22.34
N SER A 526 16.66 33.00 22.24
CA SER A 526 16.04 33.99 23.14
C SER A 526 15.80 33.47 24.56
N ARG A 527 15.86 32.15 24.79
CA ARG A 527 15.62 31.55 26.11
C ARG A 527 16.78 31.80 27.05
N LYS A 528 16.49 31.88 28.35
CA LYS A 528 17.50 32.04 29.41
C LYS A 528 18.31 30.73 29.57
N ARG A 529 19.60 30.83 29.92
CA ARG A 529 20.41 29.68 30.33
C ARG A 529 19.77 28.97 31.53
N GLY A 530 19.82 27.64 31.55
CA GLY A 530 19.24 26.82 32.63
C GLY A 530 17.71 26.82 32.71
N ALA A 531 17.00 27.42 31.75
CA ALA A 531 15.55 27.33 31.68
C ALA A 531 15.09 25.95 31.18
N GLU A 532 13.96 25.47 31.68
CA GLU A 532 13.22 24.36 31.06
C GLU A 532 11.98 24.91 30.36
N ILE A 533 11.70 24.41 29.16
CA ILE A 533 10.43 24.59 28.46
C ILE A 533 9.88 23.20 28.14
N SER A 534 8.57 23.01 28.20
CA SER A 534 7.95 21.71 27.95
C SER A 534 7.04 21.73 26.73
N LEU A 535 7.16 20.69 25.90
CA LEU A 535 6.11 20.33 24.96
C LEU A 535 5.02 19.61 25.77
N VAL A 536 3.80 20.14 25.70
CA VAL A 536 2.62 19.62 26.41
C VAL A 536 1.48 19.37 25.44
N SER A 537 0.61 18.40 25.72
CA SER A 537 -0.75 18.44 25.17
C SER A 537 -1.61 19.21 26.15
N GLU A 538 -2.20 20.31 25.70
CA GLU A 538 -3.14 21.08 26.52
C GLU A 538 -4.50 20.38 26.65
N LYS A 539 -5.31 20.83 27.62
CA LYS A 539 -6.66 20.32 27.85
C LYS A 539 -7.61 20.66 26.68
N PHE A 540 -8.51 19.74 26.33
CA PHE A 540 -9.56 19.94 25.32
C PHE A 540 -10.78 19.03 25.51
N THR A 541 -11.85 19.35 24.80
CA THR A 541 -13.10 18.57 24.75
C THR A 541 -13.47 18.27 23.30
N LEU A 542 -13.58 16.99 22.95
CA LEU A 542 -14.16 16.58 21.67
C LEU A 542 -15.68 16.58 21.78
N LYS A 543 -16.35 17.06 20.73
CA LYS A 543 -17.79 16.80 20.57
C LYS A 543 -17.99 15.34 20.19
N MET A 544 -18.98 14.71 20.81
CA MET A 544 -19.54 13.42 20.41
C MET A 544 -20.97 13.64 19.93
N GLY A 545 -21.31 13.14 18.75
CA GLY A 545 -22.67 13.18 18.22
C GLY A 545 -23.39 11.86 18.49
N MET A 546 -24.64 11.94 18.95
CA MET A 546 -25.57 10.81 18.93
C MET A 546 -26.57 11.05 17.80
N GLY A 547 -26.32 10.42 16.65
CA GLY A 547 -27.27 10.32 15.56
C GLY A 547 -28.53 9.55 15.99
N GLY A 548 -29.67 9.84 15.35
CA GLY A 548 -31.00 9.47 15.85
C GLY A 548 -31.22 7.97 16.02
N MET A 549 -31.22 7.49 17.27
CA MET A 549 -31.66 6.13 17.62
C MET A 549 -33.20 6.00 17.49
N GLY A 550 -33.68 5.86 16.26
CA GLY A 550 -35.09 5.61 15.97
C GLY A 550 -35.58 4.31 16.62
N GLY A 551 -36.46 4.43 17.62
CA GLY A 551 -37.24 3.31 18.18
C GLY A 551 -37.25 3.23 19.71
N MET A 552 -36.15 3.55 20.39
CA MET A 552 -36.00 3.29 21.84
C MET A 552 -36.52 4.42 22.75
N LYS A 553 -37.83 4.70 22.68
CA LYS A 553 -38.54 5.45 23.75
C LYS A 553 -38.59 4.61 25.03
N GLY A 554 -37.56 4.68 25.88
CA GLY A 554 -37.60 4.02 27.19
C GLY A 554 -36.31 3.98 28.01
N MET A 555 -35.12 4.08 27.39
CA MET A 555 -33.87 4.14 28.15
C MET A 555 -33.51 5.57 28.55
N MET A 556 -33.03 5.72 29.79
CA MET A 556 -32.75 7.01 30.44
C MET A 556 -31.68 7.83 29.68
N PRO A 557 -31.99 9.04 29.17
CA PRO A 557 -31.01 9.86 28.46
C PRO A 557 -29.79 10.29 29.30
N GLY A 558 -29.89 10.26 30.63
CA GLY A 558 -28.89 10.81 31.54
C GLY A 558 -27.56 10.04 31.62
N MET A 559 -27.49 8.76 31.22
CA MET A 559 -26.30 7.92 31.47
C MET A 559 -25.16 8.09 30.45
N MET A 560 -25.41 8.67 29.27
CA MET A 560 -24.38 8.92 28.24
C MET A 560 -24.10 10.41 27.98
N MET A 561 -24.98 11.31 28.42
CA MET A 561 -24.86 12.77 28.25
C MET A 561 -23.66 13.42 28.98
N GLY A 562 -22.86 12.65 29.73
CA GLY A 562 -21.69 13.12 30.48
C GLY A 562 -20.32 12.77 29.88
N MET A 563 -20.25 11.94 28.83
CA MET A 563 -18.97 11.48 28.28
C MET A 563 -18.30 12.52 27.35
N SER A 564 -17.75 13.57 27.95
CA SER A 564 -16.77 14.44 27.31
C SER A 564 -15.48 13.65 27.05
N LEU A 565 -15.33 13.11 25.84
CA LEU A 565 -14.07 12.51 25.40
C LEU A 565 -13.09 13.64 25.07
N GLY A 566 -11.89 13.60 25.65
CA GLY A 566 -10.93 14.70 25.52
C GLY A 566 -9.62 14.41 26.24
N GLY A 567 -8.63 15.25 26.00
CA GLY A 567 -7.37 15.23 26.75
C GLY A 567 -7.46 16.09 28.00
N GLU A 568 -7.07 15.54 29.15
CA GLU A 568 -6.49 16.35 30.21
C GLU A 568 -5.10 16.87 29.78
N LYS A 569 -4.54 17.84 30.53
CA LYS A 569 -3.20 18.35 30.25
C LYS A 569 -2.14 17.26 30.51
N LEU A 570 -1.28 17.01 29.53
CA LEU A 570 -0.26 15.96 29.57
C LEU A 570 1.12 16.52 29.22
N GLN A 571 2.13 16.12 30.00
CA GLN A 571 3.53 16.35 29.68
C GLN A 571 3.95 15.42 28.53
N ILE A 572 4.56 15.97 27.47
CA ILE A 572 5.05 15.18 26.34
C ILE A 572 6.58 15.06 26.39
N ALA A 573 7.29 16.19 26.43
CA ALA A 573 8.74 16.19 26.56
C ALA A 573 9.23 17.47 27.26
N ARG A 574 10.26 17.34 28.10
CA ARG A 574 11.03 18.45 28.66
C ARG A 574 12.12 18.86 27.66
N LEU A 575 12.37 20.14 27.50
CA LEU A 575 13.47 20.68 26.69
C LEU A 575 14.31 21.57 27.62
N ALA A 576 15.46 21.05 28.03
CA ALA A 576 16.36 21.69 28.99
C ALA A 576 17.38 22.56 28.23
N ILE A 577 17.31 23.89 28.41
CA ILE A 577 18.20 24.86 27.77
C ILE A 577 19.59 24.77 28.40
N GLN A 578 20.56 24.30 27.61
CA GLN A 578 21.94 24.15 28.04
C GLN A 578 22.66 25.50 28.15
N ASP A 579 23.74 25.51 28.92
CA ASP A 579 24.68 26.62 28.95
C ASP A 579 25.37 26.79 27.60
N GLY A 580 25.55 28.04 27.21
CA GLY A 580 26.08 28.42 25.91
C GLY A 580 25.66 29.82 25.47
N ASP A 581 26.32 30.32 24.45
CA ASP A 581 26.01 31.61 23.84
C ASP A 581 24.82 31.49 22.86
N PRO A 582 23.94 32.50 22.79
CA PRO A 582 22.79 32.46 21.91
C PRO A 582 23.25 32.59 20.47
N HIS A 583 22.74 31.74 19.59
CA HIS A 583 22.97 31.81 18.14
C HIS A 583 21.60 31.97 17.46
N PRO A 584 21.04 33.20 17.36
CA PRO A 584 19.72 33.41 16.79
C PRO A 584 19.63 33.03 15.32
N GLY A 585 18.48 32.50 14.92
CA GLY A 585 18.20 32.13 13.53
C GLY A 585 17.22 33.06 12.84
N VAL A 586 17.22 32.99 11.51
CA VAL A 586 16.13 33.50 10.67
C VAL A 586 15.29 32.30 10.21
N LEU A 587 13.97 32.38 10.41
CA LEU A 587 13.01 31.40 9.93
C LEU A 587 13.11 31.30 8.39
N PRO A 588 13.51 30.15 7.81
CA PRO A 588 13.86 30.07 6.40
C PRO A 588 12.64 30.20 5.49
N LYS A 589 12.86 30.79 4.30
CA LYS A 589 11.85 30.84 3.25
C LYS A 589 11.66 29.45 2.64
N LEU A 590 10.43 28.93 2.69
CA LEU A 590 10.11 27.61 2.17
C LEU A 590 10.14 27.58 0.62
N PRO A 591 10.43 26.43 -0.01
CA PRO A 591 10.58 26.30 -1.46
C PRO A 591 9.25 26.08 -2.19
N GLY A 592 9.27 26.27 -3.51
CA GLY A 592 8.13 25.97 -4.40
C GLY A 592 6.95 26.93 -4.27
N THR A 593 5.84 26.56 -4.91
CA THR A 593 4.54 27.27 -4.89
C THR A 593 3.38 26.29 -4.74
N LYS A 594 2.23 26.77 -4.27
CA LYS A 594 1.02 25.96 -4.05
C LYS A 594 0.59 25.36 -5.39
N PRO A 595 0.42 24.03 -5.48
CA PRO A 595 0.12 23.37 -6.75
C PRO A 595 -1.25 23.81 -7.26
N ASN A 596 -1.34 24.18 -8.53
CA ASN A 596 -2.63 24.42 -9.19
C ASN A 596 -3.36 23.08 -9.34
N LEU A 597 -4.40 22.86 -8.53
CA LEU A 597 -5.11 21.60 -8.45
C LEU A 597 -5.98 21.41 -9.70
N ALA A 598 -5.74 20.31 -10.43
CA ALA A 598 -6.45 20.03 -11.67
C ALA A 598 -7.95 19.83 -11.42
N LYS A 599 -8.80 20.63 -12.08
CA LYS A 599 -10.26 20.57 -11.95
C LYS A 599 -10.80 19.17 -12.28
N THR A 600 -11.88 18.80 -11.58
CA THR A 600 -12.59 17.54 -11.79
C THR A 600 -14.03 17.66 -11.32
N ASP A 601 -14.95 17.13 -12.10
CA ASP A 601 -16.37 17.02 -11.74
C ASP A 601 -16.69 15.65 -11.11
N ARG A 602 -15.69 14.75 -11.01
CA ARG A 602 -15.82 13.46 -10.31
C ARG A 602 -15.64 13.64 -8.81
N GLU A 603 -16.74 13.57 -8.06
CA GLU A 603 -16.75 13.45 -6.61
C GLU A 603 -16.97 11.98 -6.17
N ILE A 604 -16.11 11.48 -5.27
CA ILE A 604 -16.29 10.24 -4.53
C ILE A 604 -16.72 10.63 -3.12
N ARG A 605 -17.81 10.06 -2.59
CA ARG A 605 -18.25 10.31 -1.20
C ARG A 605 -18.08 9.07 -0.34
N THR A 606 -17.47 9.26 0.83
CA THR A 606 -17.34 8.25 1.88
C THR A 606 -18.05 8.74 3.13
N THR A 607 -19.22 8.19 3.41
CA THR A 607 -19.89 8.37 4.70
C THR A 607 -19.18 7.57 5.78
N ILE A 608 -18.76 8.27 6.83
CA ILE A 608 -18.25 7.72 8.08
C ILE A 608 -19.44 7.46 9.01
N GLY A 609 -19.42 6.34 9.74
CA GLY A 609 -20.42 6.07 10.77
C GLY A 609 -20.06 4.92 11.70
N PHE A 610 -20.83 4.80 12.78
CA PHE A 610 -20.53 3.91 13.89
C PHE A 610 -21.82 3.31 14.49
N ARG A 611 -21.97 1.98 14.49
CA ARG A 611 -23.15 1.27 15.03
C ARG A 611 -22.72 -0.04 15.69
N MET A 612 -23.44 -0.46 16.73
CA MET A 612 -23.16 -1.72 17.47
C MET A 612 -21.67 -1.85 17.86
N MET A 613 -21.11 -0.76 18.41
CA MET A 613 -19.70 -0.63 18.81
C MET A 613 -18.66 -0.75 17.68
N ARG A 614 -19.08 -0.66 16.40
CA ARG A 614 -18.21 -0.88 15.24
C ARG A 614 -18.27 0.28 14.24
N GLY A 615 -17.09 0.77 13.84
CA GLY A 615 -16.92 1.76 12.78
C GLY A 615 -17.01 1.16 11.37
N PHE A 616 -17.46 1.96 10.40
CA PHE A 616 -17.58 1.58 9.01
C PHE A 616 -17.41 2.78 8.07
N LEU A 617 -17.10 2.47 6.80
CA LEU A 617 -17.00 3.44 5.71
C LEU A 617 -17.99 3.01 4.61
N ASN A 618 -18.86 3.93 4.17
CA ASN A 618 -19.99 3.64 3.29
C ASN A 618 -20.88 2.47 3.75
N GLY A 619 -21.05 2.32 5.07
CA GLY A 619 -21.82 1.24 5.69
C GLY A 619 -21.16 -0.14 5.64
N ARG A 620 -19.96 -0.25 5.07
CA ARG A 620 -19.19 -1.50 4.90
C ARG A 620 -18.06 -1.59 5.92
N THR A 621 -17.73 -2.83 6.28
CA THR A 621 -16.47 -3.18 6.94
C THR A 621 -15.49 -3.76 5.91
N PHE A 622 -14.21 -3.85 6.27
CA PHE A 622 -13.17 -4.40 5.41
C PHE A 622 -13.42 -5.87 5.06
N LYS A 623 -13.16 -6.19 3.81
CA LYS A 623 -13.04 -7.55 3.27
C LYS A 623 -12.02 -7.46 2.13
N GLU A 624 -11.11 -8.42 2.09
CA GLU A 624 -9.89 -8.34 1.28
C GLU A 624 -10.13 -8.04 -0.21
N ASN A 625 -11.11 -8.70 -0.83
CA ASN A 625 -11.46 -8.56 -2.25
C ASN A 625 -12.74 -7.74 -2.50
N ASP A 626 -13.19 -6.92 -1.54
CA ASP A 626 -14.43 -6.14 -1.66
C ASP A 626 -14.19 -4.71 -2.15
N LEU A 627 -14.90 -4.30 -3.21
CA LEU A 627 -14.65 -3.08 -3.98
C LEU A 627 -15.94 -2.60 -4.66
N THR A 628 -16.14 -1.28 -4.81
CA THR A 628 -17.30 -0.69 -5.53
C THR A 628 -16.90 0.16 -6.73
N LEU A 629 -17.87 0.58 -7.55
CA LEU A 629 -17.65 1.40 -8.76
C LEU A 629 -17.02 2.76 -8.43
N GLU A 630 -17.41 3.34 -7.30
CA GLU A 630 -16.91 4.62 -6.79
C GLU A 630 -15.43 4.52 -6.41
N GLU A 631 -15.01 3.36 -5.90
CA GLU A 631 -13.65 2.97 -5.48
C GLU A 631 -12.73 2.58 -6.67
N LEU A 632 -13.18 2.76 -7.93
CA LEU A 632 -12.38 2.52 -9.14
C LEU A 632 -11.85 3.83 -9.74
N LEU A 633 -10.59 4.16 -9.42
CA LEU A 633 -9.91 5.37 -9.89
C LEU A 633 -9.04 5.08 -11.13
N THR A 634 -8.69 6.11 -11.88
CA THR A 634 -7.81 6.02 -13.05
C THR A 634 -6.48 6.72 -12.79
N THR A 635 -5.36 6.13 -13.21
CA THR A 635 -4.03 6.72 -13.06
C THR A 635 -3.96 8.10 -13.75
N ASN A 636 -3.47 9.10 -13.03
CA ASN A 636 -3.36 10.52 -13.41
C ASN A 636 -4.68 11.30 -13.56
N ASP A 637 -5.85 10.70 -13.32
CA ASP A 637 -7.12 11.42 -13.38
C ASP A 637 -7.47 11.98 -11.98
N PRO A 638 -7.69 13.30 -11.83
CA PRO A 638 -8.03 13.89 -10.54
C PRO A 638 -9.46 13.57 -10.10
N VAL A 639 -9.67 13.37 -8.80
CA VAL A 639 -10.99 13.23 -8.16
C VAL A 639 -11.09 14.13 -6.93
N THR A 640 -12.31 14.59 -6.63
CA THR A 640 -12.63 15.13 -5.31
C THR A 640 -13.07 13.96 -4.44
N TRP A 641 -12.47 13.78 -3.26
CA TRP A 641 -12.86 12.73 -2.31
C TRP A 641 -13.39 13.36 -1.03
N THR A 642 -14.67 13.18 -0.76
CA THR A 642 -15.42 13.78 0.34
C THR A 642 -15.65 12.77 1.45
N PHE A 643 -15.07 13.00 2.63
CA PHE A 643 -15.30 12.22 3.84
C PHE A 643 -16.33 12.92 4.73
N ASP A 644 -17.39 12.21 5.08
CA ASP A 644 -18.59 12.77 5.71
C ASP A 644 -18.89 12.10 7.05
N ASN A 645 -18.50 12.78 8.13
CA ASN A 645 -18.74 12.41 9.53
C ASN A 645 -19.87 13.26 10.15
N ALA A 646 -20.73 13.86 9.31
CA ALA A 646 -21.91 14.60 9.74
C ALA A 646 -23.21 13.78 9.60
N SER A 647 -23.15 12.56 9.05
CA SER A 647 -24.34 11.73 8.82
C SER A 647 -25.06 11.33 10.12
N GLU A 648 -26.39 11.49 10.15
CA GLU A 648 -27.21 11.42 11.38
C GLU A 648 -27.45 9.99 11.93
N MET A 649 -26.72 8.96 11.48
CA MET A 649 -27.05 7.55 11.78
C MET A 649 -25.93 6.75 12.45
N GLY A 650 -25.67 7.07 13.72
CA GLY A 650 -24.75 6.33 14.59
C GLY A 650 -24.15 7.22 15.67
N MET A 651 -23.12 6.72 16.35
CA MET A 651 -22.22 7.63 17.08
C MET A 651 -21.31 8.35 16.10
N GLN A 652 -21.10 9.65 16.31
CA GLN A 652 -20.13 10.46 15.59
C GLN A 652 -18.98 10.80 16.54
N MET A 653 -17.77 10.42 16.15
CA MET A 653 -16.53 10.66 16.87
C MET A 653 -15.44 11.10 15.88
N PRO A 654 -14.34 11.76 16.29
CA PRO A 654 -13.29 12.11 15.34
C PRO A 654 -12.57 10.88 14.78
N HIS A 655 -12.38 10.86 13.46
CA HIS A 655 -11.70 9.79 12.74
C HIS A 655 -10.50 10.37 11.97
N PRO A 656 -9.24 10.01 12.28
CA PRO A 656 -8.14 10.22 11.36
C PRO A 656 -8.37 9.32 10.13
N ILE A 657 -8.45 9.89 8.94
CA ILE A 657 -8.65 9.17 7.68
C ILE A 657 -7.35 9.15 6.90
N HIS A 658 -6.84 7.95 6.60
CA HIS A 658 -5.65 7.74 5.78
C HIS A 658 -6.01 7.12 4.41
N ILE A 659 -5.23 7.43 3.37
CA ILE A 659 -5.36 6.89 2.00
C ILE A 659 -3.97 6.49 1.48
N HIS A 660 -3.79 5.22 1.14
CA HIS A 660 -2.52 4.65 0.65
C HIS A 660 -2.23 5.03 -0.81
N GLY A 661 -0.97 4.87 -1.25
CA GLY A 661 -0.55 5.03 -2.65
C GLY A 661 -0.66 6.46 -3.24
N VAL A 662 -1.19 7.42 -2.49
CA VAL A 662 -1.46 8.80 -2.91
C VAL A 662 -1.05 9.80 -1.85
N GLN A 663 -0.94 11.06 -2.25
CA GLN A 663 -0.93 12.22 -1.38
C GLN A 663 -2.02 13.17 -1.90
N PHE A 664 -2.67 13.90 -1.00
CA PHE A 664 -3.83 14.73 -1.30
C PHE A 664 -3.73 16.11 -0.66
N ARG A 665 -4.60 17.03 -1.09
CA ARG A 665 -4.72 18.37 -0.51
C ARG A 665 -6.13 18.59 0.00
N VAL A 666 -6.29 19.12 1.21
CA VAL A 666 -7.62 19.52 1.69
C VAL A 666 -8.07 20.75 0.91
N ILE A 667 -9.30 20.72 0.39
CA ILE A 667 -9.87 21.83 -0.41
C ILE A 667 -11.10 22.47 0.25
N GLU A 668 -11.78 21.75 1.15
CA GLU A 668 -12.95 22.25 1.88
C GLU A 668 -13.10 21.48 3.20
N ARG A 669 -13.27 22.19 4.32
CA ARG A 669 -13.73 21.64 5.61
C ARG A 669 -15.00 22.37 6.02
N LYS A 670 -16.05 21.62 6.34
CA LYS A 670 -17.38 22.11 6.75
C LYS A 670 -17.82 21.43 8.05
N GLY A 671 -18.58 22.15 8.86
CA GLY A 671 -18.99 21.73 10.21
C GLY A 671 -18.27 22.55 11.29
N ASN A 672 -18.45 22.17 12.55
CA ASN A 672 -17.76 22.81 13.69
C ASN A 672 -17.27 21.80 14.74
N GLY A 673 -17.05 20.54 14.32
CA GLY A 673 -16.69 19.41 15.18
C GLY A 673 -15.40 19.62 15.96
N ALA A 674 -14.40 20.24 15.34
CA ALA A 674 -13.13 20.59 15.96
C ALA A 674 -13.27 21.48 17.21
N GLY A 675 -14.32 22.31 17.32
CA GLY A 675 -14.58 23.11 18.51
C GLY A 675 -13.40 24.01 18.90
N ASP A 676 -12.86 23.83 20.11
CA ASP A 676 -11.71 24.58 20.61
C ASP A 676 -10.38 24.18 19.94
N LEU A 677 -10.33 23.02 19.25
CA LEU A 677 -9.17 22.54 18.51
C LEU A 677 -8.96 23.22 17.15
N ALA A 678 -9.98 23.90 16.61
CA ALA A 678 -9.97 24.42 15.24
C ALA A 678 -8.77 25.33 14.90
N LYS A 679 -8.20 26.04 15.89
CA LYS A 679 -7.03 26.93 15.71
C LYS A 679 -5.69 26.21 15.50
N GLY A 680 -5.63 24.89 15.72
CA GLY A 680 -4.42 24.08 15.53
C GLY A 680 -4.54 22.99 14.47
N VAL A 681 -5.68 22.90 13.76
CA VAL A 681 -5.85 22.04 12.59
C VAL A 681 -5.04 22.63 11.43
N ILE A 682 -4.28 21.79 10.71
CA ILE A 682 -3.47 22.18 9.56
C ILE A 682 -3.98 21.43 8.32
N ASP A 683 -4.74 22.14 7.48
CA ASP A 683 -5.31 21.60 6.23
C ASP A 683 -4.44 21.95 4.98
N ASP A 684 -3.45 22.84 5.13
CA ASP A 684 -2.50 23.22 4.07
C ASP A 684 -1.35 22.22 3.87
N GLY A 685 -0.60 22.41 2.77
CA GLY A 685 0.45 21.48 2.36
C GLY A 685 -0.09 20.23 1.65
N TRP A 686 0.75 19.20 1.54
CA TRP A 686 0.35 17.87 1.08
C TRP A 686 0.13 16.98 2.30
N LYS A 687 -1.03 16.32 2.36
CA LYS A 687 -1.39 15.41 3.44
C LYS A 687 -1.67 14.02 2.91
N ASP A 688 -1.58 13.03 3.80
CA ASP A 688 -2.02 11.66 3.55
C ASP A 688 -2.97 11.16 4.65
N THR A 689 -3.04 11.87 5.77
CA THR A 689 -3.91 11.56 6.90
C THR A 689 -4.60 12.85 7.34
N VAL A 690 -5.91 12.82 7.58
CA VAL A 690 -6.65 14.01 8.09
C VAL A 690 -7.60 13.60 9.21
N LEU A 691 -7.54 14.30 10.33
CA LEU A 691 -8.56 14.22 11.37
C LEU A 691 -9.89 14.85 10.92
N VAL A 692 -10.91 14.01 10.73
CA VAL A 692 -12.29 14.39 10.40
C VAL A 692 -13.12 14.34 11.68
N PHE A 693 -13.47 15.49 12.26
CA PHE A 693 -14.19 15.54 13.55
C PHE A 693 -15.67 15.16 13.42
N ALA A 694 -16.30 14.83 14.55
CA ALA A 694 -17.73 14.56 14.62
C ALA A 694 -18.56 15.77 14.15
N GLY A 695 -19.50 15.57 13.23
CA GLY A 695 -20.28 16.67 12.65
C GLY A 695 -19.53 17.46 11.57
N GLU A 696 -18.46 16.93 11.00
CA GLU A 696 -17.73 17.56 9.88
C GLU A 696 -17.81 16.76 8.57
N THR A 697 -17.73 17.50 7.47
CA THR A 697 -17.47 16.99 6.13
C THR A 697 -16.18 17.62 5.62
N VAL A 698 -15.23 16.81 5.15
CA VAL A 698 -13.94 17.29 4.63
C VAL A 698 -13.73 16.75 3.21
N LYS A 699 -13.24 17.60 2.31
CA LYS A 699 -12.95 17.25 0.91
C LYS A 699 -11.47 17.32 0.62
N PHE A 700 -10.99 16.32 -0.10
CA PHE A 700 -9.63 16.20 -0.58
C PHE A 700 -9.60 16.30 -2.11
N HIS A 701 -8.61 16.99 -2.66
CA HIS A 701 -8.18 16.79 -4.04
C HIS A 701 -7.19 15.63 -4.08
N VAL A 702 -7.55 14.56 -4.78
CA VAL A 702 -6.76 13.33 -4.90
C VAL A 702 -6.42 13.12 -6.37
N ARG A 703 -5.14 12.78 -6.65
CA ARG A 703 -4.70 12.43 -8.01
C ARG A 703 -3.73 11.24 -7.94
N PRO A 704 -4.21 10.00 -8.14
CA PRO A 704 -3.35 8.83 -8.03
C PRO A 704 -2.35 8.77 -9.18
N THR A 705 -1.10 8.38 -8.88
CA THR A 705 -0.02 8.26 -9.88
C THR A 705 0.56 6.85 -9.97
N GLN A 706 0.15 5.96 -9.07
CA GLN A 706 0.50 4.54 -9.07
C GLN A 706 -0.77 3.75 -9.37
N ARG A 707 -0.68 2.79 -10.29
CA ARG A 707 -1.70 1.74 -10.44
C ARG A 707 -1.55 0.70 -9.33
N GLY A 708 -2.60 -0.09 -9.10
CA GLY A 708 -2.60 -1.18 -8.14
C GLY A 708 -3.78 -1.11 -7.17
N MET A 709 -3.94 -2.14 -6.34
CA MET A 709 -4.93 -2.15 -5.27
C MET A 709 -4.35 -1.47 -4.03
N PHE A 710 -5.01 -0.45 -3.53
CA PHE A 710 -4.65 0.31 -2.33
C PHE A 710 -5.81 0.29 -1.33
N ILE A 711 -5.59 0.81 -0.13
CA ILE A 711 -6.62 0.91 0.91
C ILE A 711 -6.79 2.36 1.41
N TYR A 712 -7.97 2.64 1.95
CA TYR A 712 -8.26 3.83 2.75
C TYR A 712 -8.97 3.41 4.04
N HIS A 713 -8.59 3.99 5.18
CA HIS A 713 -9.03 3.53 6.49
C HIS A 713 -9.07 4.63 7.55
N CYS A 714 -9.73 4.34 8.67
CA CYS A 714 -9.51 5.10 9.89
C CYS A 714 -8.19 4.66 10.55
N HIS A 715 -7.33 5.61 10.91
CA HIS A 715 -6.05 5.37 11.60
C HIS A 715 -6.19 5.38 13.14
N ASN A 716 -7.43 5.32 13.66
CA ASN A 716 -7.63 4.78 15.01
C ASN A 716 -7.51 3.27 14.88
N LEU A 717 -6.42 2.70 15.39
CA LEU A 717 -6.01 1.34 15.03
C LEU A 717 -7.00 0.26 15.52
N GLU A 718 -7.72 0.53 16.61
CA GLU A 718 -8.79 -0.38 17.05
C GLU A 718 -10.02 -0.32 16.14
N HIS A 719 -10.30 0.82 15.49
CA HIS A 719 -11.31 0.89 14.44
C HIS A 719 -10.83 0.18 13.16
N GLU A 720 -9.56 0.35 12.78
CA GLU A 720 -8.93 -0.31 11.64
C GLU A 720 -9.02 -1.85 11.77
N ASP A 721 -8.60 -2.38 12.91
CA ASP A 721 -8.63 -3.82 13.21
C ASP A 721 -10.05 -4.38 13.28
N MET A 722 -11.03 -3.57 13.72
CA MET A 722 -12.45 -3.92 13.61
C MET A 722 -13.00 -3.81 12.17
N GLY A 723 -12.21 -3.35 11.21
CA GLY A 723 -12.55 -3.31 9.79
C GLY A 723 -13.09 -1.96 9.29
N MET A 724 -12.75 -0.83 9.92
CA MET A 724 -13.04 0.51 9.40
C MET A 724 -12.07 0.91 8.28
N MET A 725 -12.00 0.05 7.26
CA MET A 725 -11.05 0.07 6.15
C MET A 725 -11.73 -0.43 4.87
N ARG A 726 -11.27 0.07 3.73
CA ARG A 726 -11.84 -0.17 2.39
C ARG A 726 -10.73 -0.25 1.35
N ASN A 727 -10.95 -1.01 0.29
CA ASN A 727 -10.07 -1.01 -0.88
C ASN A 727 -10.40 0.14 -1.84
N PHE A 728 -9.43 0.53 -2.67
CA PHE A 728 -9.67 1.20 -3.94
C PHE A 728 -8.65 0.72 -4.97
N LEU A 729 -9.08 0.58 -6.23
CA LEU A 729 -8.20 0.15 -7.33
C LEU A 729 -7.89 1.36 -8.21
N VAL A 730 -6.61 1.60 -8.45
CA VAL A 730 -6.17 2.53 -9.49
C VAL A 730 -5.84 1.75 -10.74
N ALA A 731 -6.68 1.90 -11.77
CA ALA A 731 -6.49 1.31 -13.09
C ALA A 731 -5.56 2.14 -13.98
N GLY A 732 -5.03 1.54 -15.05
CA GLY A 732 -4.49 2.30 -16.18
C GLY A 732 -5.60 3.03 -16.93
N GLN A 733 -5.24 4.15 -17.58
CA GLN A 733 -6.10 4.84 -18.56
C GLN A 733 -6.53 3.88 -19.66
#